data_AF-A0A838YGX3-F1
#
_entry.id   AF-A0A838YGX3-F1
#
_cell.length_a   1.000
_cell.length_b   1.000
_cell.length_c   1.000
_cell.angle_alpha   90.00
_cell.angle_beta   90.00
_cell.angle_gamma   90.00
#
_symmetry.space_group_name_H-M   'P 1'
#
loop_
_entity.id
_entity.type
_entity.pdbx_description
1 polymer ?
#
loop_
_entity_poly.entity_id
_entity_poly.type
_entity_poly.pdbx_seq_one_letter_code
_entity_poly.pdbx_strand_id
1 'polypeptide(L)'
;MLEIETIELRNVSHGYGDGSNAINKLNLKVTTGELICVLGPSGCGKSTILKILAGQLKPNKGEIFCNGQSLYENLKEIRSHICYAPEEESFDSLLSVRENINFATSIRRPDFSKEECKNKTQNLLEELLLIEKDKVVPGDHFHKLLSGGERKRLNVGLELTSNAPLLLIDEPTTGLSSYDSENIVNCIKKRSDSKICFVSIHQPSRKLFKSFDKALLIDAKGSLAFFGTPDEMENSFKKHLQDCIDESLQKQPSELLQIQSLDSPEFILELLQINFDTKNEYKLSEIEKTYNPDEPSDDKSNKPQSSAVFTAKKRSHKQLTTHFWRALLTKVRNKSGLFSGLLISPILAFFVAGVLRYSETQNYTFSDAPHIPAYIFISLVVAMFLGLTNSAGEIMRDKRILSRERGHGIILTHYILSKFIVLSFIAIAQSWIYVWIGNSILEIHHMHWYYILWIVMTNLVGASIGLLISAISKSHITALSLIPVVIIPQILLAGALIEYNQINPFLYLKKGHSTHSLNNKVPEFCNLIPLRWSYESLIISQNKYNLLNETLTSIEKTKTKLLNKKELSKSEKNKLSQHKEAYTLLFGIKGKDSNKIIKLIEKINTSLEDNTFNAQDYFVDGDLSSTELFLNNKVNDLITAAEIEIEDYRNYTNNNSSKPNIFLAKEKTLGGRDFSTTNFNFFVLSLFIIISMILTGTVLRKKINSYSGQFI
;
A
#
# COMPACT_ATOMS: atom_id res chain seq x y z
N MET A 1 23.89 -22.24 6.69
CA MET A 1 22.63 -21.53 7.05
C MET A 1 21.79 -22.53 7.80
N LEU A 2 20.93 -22.13 8.73
CA LEU A 2 20.06 -23.09 9.41
C LEU A 2 18.97 -23.55 8.46
N GLU A 3 19.07 -24.82 8.07
CA GLU A 3 18.18 -25.47 7.10
C GLU A 3 17.11 -26.24 7.86
N ILE A 4 15.87 -26.19 7.39
CA ILE A 4 14.82 -27.11 7.88
C ILE A 4 15.24 -28.48 7.38
N GLU A 5 15.78 -29.30 8.28
CA GLU A 5 16.31 -30.65 8.02
C GLU A 5 15.20 -31.70 8.12
N THR A 6 14.24 -31.45 9.00
CA THR A 6 13.15 -32.37 9.30
C THR A 6 11.84 -31.63 9.48
N ILE A 7 10.77 -32.22 8.96
CA ILE A 7 9.38 -31.81 9.20
C ILE A 7 8.63 -33.02 9.74
N GLU A 8 7.97 -32.83 10.88
CA GLU A 8 7.20 -33.87 11.55
C GLU A 8 5.79 -33.37 11.86
N LEU A 9 4.78 -34.15 11.49
CA LEU A 9 3.38 -33.92 11.78
C LEU A 9 2.91 -34.97 12.78
N ARG A 10 2.28 -34.50 13.87
CA ARG A 10 1.72 -35.37 14.91
C ARG A 10 0.22 -35.14 15.06
N ASN A 11 -0.57 -36.14 14.67
CA ASN A 11 -2.03 -36.17 14.79
C ASN A 11 -2.73 -34.93 14.20
N VAL A 12 -2.20 -34.39 13.10
CA VAL A 12 -2.70 -33.14 12.50
C VAL A 12 -4.10 -33.35 11.95
N SER A 13 -5.06 -32.54 12.40
CA SER A 13 -6.44 -32.56 11.90
C SER A 13 -6.96 -31.14 11.67
N HIS A 14 -7.69 -30.94 10.58
CA HIS A 14 -8.27 -29.65 10.23
C HIS A 14 -9.63 -29.80 9.53
N GLY A 15 -10.59 -28.95 9.90
CA GLY A 15 -11.92 -28.86 9.30
C GLY A 15 -12.37 -27.40 9.18
N TYR A 16 -13.15 -27.09 8.15
CA TYR A 16 -13.57 -25.71 7.81
C TYR A 16 -14.86 -25.24 8.49
N GLY A 17 -15.47 -26.08 9.35
CA GLY A 17 -16.69 -25.76 10.09
C GLY A 17 -17.95 -26.46 9.58
N ASP A 18 -17.91 -27.05 8.39
CA ASP A 18 -19.06 -27.71 7.74
C ASP A 18 -19.32 -29.15 8.25
N GLY A 19 -18.68 -29.54 9.36
CA GLY A 19 -18.79 -30.88 9.95
C GLY A 19 -17.87 -31.94 9.32
N SER A 20 -17.28 -31.68 8.13
CA SER A 20 -16.28 -32.55 7.51
C SER A 20 -14.85 -32.13 7.86
N ASN A 21 -13.98 -33.12 8.10
CA ASN A 21 -12.55 -32.89 8.26
C ASN A 21 -11.90 -32.89 6.87
N ALA A 22 -11.19 -31.81 6.54
CA ALA A 22 -10.35 -31.76 5.35
C ALA A 22 -9.04 -32.55 5.54
N ILE A 23 -8.58 -32.68 6.79
CA ILE A 23 -7.45 -33.54 7.17
C ILE A 23 -7.79 -34.22 8.50
N ASN A 24 -7.53 -35.52 8.59
CA ASN A 24 -7.89 -36.33 9.74
C ASN A 24 -6.70 -37.16 10.26
N LYS A 25 -6.17 -36.76 11.43
CA LYS A 25 -5.09 -37.42 12.19
C LYS A 25 -3.87 -37.81 11.34
N LEU A 26 -3.36 -36.88 10.54
CA LEU A 26 -2.18 -37.12 9.71
C LEU A 26 -0.90 -37.18 10.58
N ASN A 27 -0.13 -38.25 10.40
CA ASN A 27 1.20 -38.44 10.98
C ASN A 27 2.20 -38.62 9.84
N LEU A 28 3.27 -37.83 9.84
CA LEU A 28 4.23 -37.79 8.72
C LEU A 28 5.59 -37.29 9.22
N LYS A 29 6.69 -37.89 8.76
CA LYS A 29 8.04 -37.37 8.96
C LYS A 29 8.81 -37.37 7.64
N VAL A 30 9.37 -36.21 7.31
CA VAL A 30 10.08 -35.94 6.06
C VAL A 30 11.42 -35.29 6.37
N THR A 31 12.45 -35.66 5.61
CA THR A 31 13.82 -35.16 5.75
C THR A 31 14.26 -34.37 4.51
N THR A 32 15.27 -33.51 4.66
CA THR A 32 15.91 -32.81 3.52
C THR A 32 16.39 -33.77 2.46
N GLY A 33 16.30 -33.35 1.19
CA GLY A 33 16.64 -34.16 0.03
C GLY A 33 15.41 -34.79 -0.62
N GLU A 34 14.28 -34.86 0.10
CA GLU A 34 13.08 -35.56 -0.36
C GLU A 34 12.16 -34.66 -1.20
N LEU A 35 11.84 -35.11 -2.41
CA LEU A 35 10.78 -34.61 -3.28
C LEU A 35 9.52 -35.46 -3.14
N ILE A 36 8.50 -34.92 -2.50
CA ILE A 36 7.24 -35.60 -2.16
C ILE A 36 6.12 -35.18 -3.11
N CYS A 37 5.53 -36.17 -3.78
CA CYS A 37 4.31 -36.01 -4.56
C CYS A 37 3.09 -36.13 -3.65
N VAL A 38 2.27 -35.08 -3.54
CA VAL A 38 1.01 -35.11 -2.79
C VAL A 38 -0.14 -35.44 -3.74
N LEU A 39 -0.76 -36.59 -3.52
CA LEU A 39 -1.80 -37.19 -4.35
C LEU A 39 -3.10 -37.39 -3.56
N GLY A 40 -4.19 -37.44 -4.31
CA GLY A 40 -5.53 -37.74 -3.77
C GLY A 40 -6.61 -37.13 -4.66
N PRO A 41 -7.89 -37.50 -4.43
CA PRO A 41 -9.00 -36.99 -5.23
C PRO A 41 -9.20 -35.48 -5.06
N SER A 42 -9.99 -34.87 -5.94
CA SER A 42 -10.33 -33.45 -5.80
C SER A 42 -11.04 -33.20 -4.46
N GLY A 43 -10.66 -32.14 -3.75
CA GLY A 43 -11.24 -31.81 -2.45
C GLY A 43 -10.72 -32.60 -1.24
N CYS A 44 -9.79 -33.55 -1.39
CA CYS A 44 -9.31 -34.39 -0.26
C CYS A 44 -8.39 -33.67 0.76
N GLY A 45 -8.07 -32.40 0.53
CA GLY A 45 -7.21 -31.62 1.44
C GLY A 45 -5.75 -31.44 1.01
N LYS A 46 -5.36 -31.74 -0.25
CA LYS A 46 -4.01 -31.47 -0.80
C LYS A 46 -3.54 -30.03 -0.57
N SER A 47 -4.31 -29.05 -1.03
CA SER A 47 -3.98 -27.64 -0.82
C SER A 47 -4.10 -27.23 0.65
N THR A 48 -4.96 -27.90 1.43
CA THR A 48 -5.10 -27.68 2.88
C THR A 48 -3.83 -28.07 3.63
N ILE A 49 -3.24 -29.24 3.33
CA ILE A 49 -2.00 -29.69 3.97
C ILE A 49 -0.83 -28.77 3.61
N LEU A 50 -0.73 -28.35 2.35
CA LEU A 50 0.30 -27.39 1.92
C LEU A 50 0.13 -26.04 2.63
N LYS A 51 -1.10 -25.53 2.79
CA LYS A 51 -1.37 -24.28 3.53
C LYS A 51 -1.04 -24.40 5.01
N ILE A 52 -1.27 -25.57 5.62
CA ILE A 52 -0.90 -25.87 7.00
C ILE A 52 0.63 -25.92 7.15
N LEU A 53 1.35 -26.60 6.25
CA LEU A 53 2.82 -26.62 6.26
C LEU A 53 3.42 -25.23 5.99
N ALA A 54 2.75 -24.42 5.15
CA ALA A 54 3.15 -23.05 4.84
C ALA A 54 2.88 -22.05 5.97
N GLY A 55 2.31 -22.50 7.11
CA GLY A 55 1.92 -21.63 8.22
C GLY A 55 0.81 -20.63 7.87
N GLN A 56 0.03 -20.91 6.83
CA GLN A 56 -1.07 -20.06 6.39
C GLN A 56 -2.38 -20.38 7.10
N LEU A 57 -2.52 -21.61 7.59
CA LEU A 57 -3.74 -22.18 8.14
C LEU A 57 -3.41 -23.02 9.37
N LYS A 58 -3.78 -22.55 10.56
CA LYS A 58 -3.50 -23.31 11.79
C LYS A 58 -4.39 -24.56 11.86
N PRO A 59 -3.83 -25.76 12.12
CA PRO A 59 -4.65 -26.96 12.30
C PRO A 59 -5.55 -26.84 13.54
N ASN A 60 -6.70 -27.51 13.54
CA ASN A 60 -7.61 -27.51 14.70
C ASN A 60 -7.08 -28.38 15.83
N LYS A 61 -6.39 -29.48 15.50
CA LYS A 61 -5.75 -30.42 16.43
C LYS A 61 -4.40 -30.89 15.88
N GLY A 62 -3.53 -31.35 16.76
CA GLY A 62 -2.20 -31.83 16.42
C GLY A 62 -1.17 -30.71 16.28
N GLU A 63 0.08 -31.10 16.10
CA GLU A 63 1.24 -30.21 16.09
C GLU A 63 2.18 -30.52 14.93
N ILE A 64 2.93 -29.51 14.51
CA ILE A 64 3.89 -29.60 13.43
C ILE A 64 5.23 -29.10 13.95
N PHE A 65 6.26 -29.90 13.77
CA PHE A 65 7.61 -29.61 14.22
C PHE A 65 8.55 -29.45 13.01
N CYS A 66 9.37 -28.41 13.05
CA CYS A 66 10.50 -28.21 12.15
C CYS A 66 11.78 -28.32 12.99
N ASN A 67 12.64 -29.30 12.71
CA ASN A 67 13.82 -29.60 13.54
C ASN A 67 13.48 -29.73 15.04
N GLY A 68 12.33 -30.35 15.36
CA GLY A 68 11.83 -30.50 16.73
C GLY A 68 11.20 -29.25 17.36
N GLN A 69 11.15 -28.10 16.67
CA GLN A 69 10.50 -26.88 17.15
C GLN A 69 9.10 -26.71 16.57
N SER A 70 8.11 -26.37 17.41
CA SER A 70 6.73 -26.13 16.95
C SER A 70 6.65 -24.99 15.93
N LEU A 71 6.10 -25.29 14.74
CA LEU A 71 5.93 -24.35 13.63
C LEU A 71 5.08 -23.15 14.02
N TYR A 72 3.97 -23.38 14.73
CA TYR A 72 2.99 -22.34 15.03
C TYR A 72 3.36 -21.47 16.24
N GLU A 73 4.19 -21.99 17.15
CA GLU A 73 4.77 -21.22 18.25
C GLU A 73 5.91 -20.32 17.77
N ASN A 74 6.73 -20.81 16.82
CA ASN A 74 7.90 -20.12 16.26
C ASN A 74 7.67 -19.61 14.83
N LEU A 75 6.40 -19.30 14.49
CA LEU A 75 6.01 -18.97 13.12
C LEU A 75 6.71 -17.72 12.58
N LYS A 76 7.02 -16.75 13.44
CA LYS A 76 7.66 -15.49 13.02
C LYS A 76 9.06 -15.74 12.47
N GLU A 77 9.78 -16.68 13.07
CA GLU A 77 11.15 -17.06 12.72
C GLU A 77 11.15 -18.06 11.55
N ILE A 78 10.35 -19.13 11.66
CA ILE A 78 10.33 -20.24 10.70
C ILE A 78 9.76 -19.83 9.34
N ARG A 79 8.74 -18.95 9.30
CA ARG A 79 8.08 -18.53 8.05
C ARG A 79 9.06 -17.98 7.01
N SER A 80 10.18 -17.37 7.44
CA SER A 80 11.20 -16.83 6.53
C SER A 80 11.98 -17.91 5.74
N HIS A 81 11.79 -19.17 6.13
CA HIS A 81 12.40 -20.39 5.60
C HIS A 81 11.40 -21.27 4.83
N ILE A 82 10.17 -20.81 4.63
CA ILE A 82 9.13 -21.54 3.91
C ILE A 82 8.72 -20.77 2.66
N CYS A 83 8.66 -21.48 1.54
CA CYS A 83 8.25 -20.97 0.23
C CYS A 83 6.99 -21.73 -0.21
N TYR A 84 5.91 -21.01 -0.49
CA TYR A 84 4.65 -21.59 -0.95
C TYR A 84 4.25 -20.97 -2.30
N ALA A 85 4.13 -21.82 -3.32
CA ALA A 85 3.57 -21.48 -4.63
C ALA A 85 2.08 -21.84 -4.62
N PRO A 86 1.16 -20.85 -4.57
CA PRO A 86 -0.26 -21.13 -4.71
C PRO A 86 -0.60 -21.57 -6.14
N GLU A 87 -1.71 -22.30 -6.27
CA GLU A 87 -2.26 -22.70 -7.57
C GLU A 87 -2.60 -21.47 -8.43
N GLU A 88 -3.24 -20.46 -7.82
CA GLU A 88 -3.59 -19.19 -8.44
C GLU A 88 -2.36 -18.38 -8.88
N GLU A 89 -2.44 -17.83 -10.08
CA GLU A 89 -1.40 -16.98 -10.65
C GLU A 89 -1.28 -15.65 -9.86
N SER A 90 -0.08 -15.37 -9.35
CA SER A 90 0.19 -14.22 -8.48
C SER A 90 1.48 -13.49 -8.87
N PHE A 91 1.46 -12.85 -10.04
CA PHE A 91 2.52 -11.99 -10.57
C PHE A 91 1.97 -10.63 -11.02
N ASP A 92 2.84 -9.65 -11.22
CA ASP A 92 2.43 -8.33 -11.70
C ASP A 92 2.18 -8.40 -13.22
N SER A 93 0.93 -8.17 -13.61
CA SER A 93 0.48 -8.25 -15.00
C SER A 93 1.00 -7.12 -15.89
N LEU A 94 1.59 -6.06 -15.33
CA LEU A 94 2.13 -4.90 -16.05
C LEU A 94 3.66 -4.95 -16.20
N LEU A 95 4.31 -5.94 -15.58
CA LEU A 95 5.74 -6.17 -15.68
C LEU A 95 6.02 -7.31 -16.66
N SER A 96 7.16 -7.25 -17.36
CA SER A 96 7.61 -8.34 -18.23
C SER A 96 7.94 -9.60 -17.42
N VAL A 97 8.03 -10.76 -18.09
CA VAL A 97 8.46 -12.02 -17.49
C VAL A 97 9.80 -11.85 -16.76
N ARG A 98 10.80 -11.25 -17.40
CA ARG A 98 12.13 -11.00 -16.82
C ARG A 98 12.06 -10.08 -15.60
N GLU A 99 11.26 -9.02 -15.66
CA GLU A 99 11.14 -8.09 -14.53
C GLU A 99 10.46 -8.72 -13.33
N ASN A 100 9.40 -9.50 -13.54
CA ASN A 100 8.75 -10.27 -12.47
C ASN A 100 9.77 -11.16 -11.75
N ILE A 101 10.57 -11.94 -12.50
CA ILE A 101 11.61 -12.80 -11.93
C ILE A 101 12.72 -12.00 -11.26
N ASN A 102 13.19 -10.91 -11.88
CA ASN A 102 14.26 -10.10 -11.33
C ASN A 102 13.86 -9.37 -10.03
N PHE A 103 12.63 -8.85 -9.96
CA PHE A 103 12.10 -8.24 -8.74
C PHE A 103 11.89 -9.29 -7.64
N ALA A 104 11.31 -10.45 -7.96
CA ALA A 104 11.17 -11.54 -7.01
C ALA A 104 12.54 -11.98 -6.46
N THR A 105 13.52 -12.19 -7.35
CA THR A 105 14.90 -12.55 -6.96
C THR A 105 15.51 -11.49 -6.05
N SER A 106 15.41 -10.20 -6.40
CA SER A 106 15.97 -9.10 -5.60
C SER A 106 15.34 -8.96 -4.22
N ILE A 107 14.04 -9.26 -4.07
CA ILE A 107 13.34 -9.23 -2.78
C ILE A 107 13.73 -10.45 -1.93
N ARG A 108 13.85 -11.63 -2.55
CA ARG A 108 14.04 -12.92 -1.88
C ARG A 108 15.50 -13.25 -1.61
N ARG A 109 16.41 -12.68 -2.37
CA ARG A 109 17.87 -12.79 -2.26
C ARG A 109 18.52 -11.42 -2.06
N PRO A 110 18.30 -10.76 -0.90
CA PRO A 110 18.91 -9.47 -0.60
C PRO A 110 20.45 -9.55 -0.46
N ASP A 111 20.97 -10.77 -0.28
CA ASP A 111 22.39 -11.12 -0.29
C ASP A 111 23.04 -10.92 -1.66
N PHE A 112 22.27 -11.03 -2.75
CA PHE A 112 22.81 -10.91 -4.10
C PHE A 112 23.19 -9.47 -4.49
N SER A 113 24.24 -9.38 -5.30
CA SER A 113 24.55 -8.19 -6.09
C SER A 113 23.55 -8.04 -7.24
N LYS A 114 23.51 -6.86 -7.87
CA LYS A 114 22.64 -6.63 -9.04
C LYS A 114 22.99 -7.55 -10.21
N GLU A 115 24.26 -7.90 -10.38
CA GLU A 115 24.73 -8.80 -11.43
C GLU A 115 24.39 -10.26 -11.13
N GLU A 116 24.54 -10.68 -9.87
CA GLU A 116 24.13 -12.02 -9.43
C GLU A 116 22.61 -12.22 -9.60
N CYS A 117 21.80 -11.21 -9.27
CA CYS A 117 20.35 -11.24 -9.54
C CYS A 117 20.05 -11.40 -11.04
N LYS A 118 20.75 -10.66 -11.90
CA LYS A 118 20.58 -10.76 -13.36
C LYS A 118 20.98 -12.13 -13.88
N ASN A 119 22.12 -12.66 -13.46
CA ASN A 119 22.61 -13.98 -13.87
C ASN A 119 21.65 -15.08 -13.39
N LYS A 120 21.20 -15.02 -12.13
CA LYS A 120 20.21 -15.98 -11.61
C LYS A 120 18.89 -15.90 -12.37
N THR A 121 18.44 -14.70 -12.72
CA THR A 121 17.24 -14.47 -13.53
C THR A 121 17.39 -15.08 -14.93
N GLN A 122 18.53 -14.86 -15.58
CA GLN A 122 18.84 -15.41 -16.90
C GLN A 122 18.79 -16.94 -16.90
N ASN A 123 19.54 -17.58 -16.00
CA ASN A 123 19.58 -19.05 -15.90
C ASN A 123 18.18 -19.63 -15.64
N LEU A 124 17.38 -18.96 -14.80
CA LEU A 124 16.03 -19.41 -14.49
C LEU A 124 15.07 -19.26 -15.68
N LEU A 125 15.21 -18.21 -16.50
CA LEU A 125 14.42 -18.06 -17.72
C LEU A 125 14.72 -19.17 -18.73
N GLU A 126 15.98 -19.60 -18.83
CA GLU A 126 16.40 -20.72 -19.67
C GLU A 126 15.84 -22.05 -19.15
N GLU A 127 15.98 -22.34 -17.85
CA GLU A 127 15.42 -23.53 -17.21
C GLU A 127 13.89 -23.63 -17.41
N LEU A 128 13.18 -22.52 -17.31
CA LEU A 128 11.72 -22.47 -17.47
C LEU A 128 11.25 -22.43 -18.93
N LEU A 129 12.16 -22.44 -19.92
CA LEU A 129 11.83 -22.28 -21.33
C LEU A 129 10.99 -20.99 -21.58
N LEU A 130 11.39 -19.90 -20.94
CA LEU A 130 10.74 -18.58 -21.03
C LEU A 130 11.67 -17.50 -21.61
N ILE A 131 12.88 -17.87 -22.05
CA ILE A 131 13.88 -16.90 -22.51
C ILE A 131 13.42 -16.09 -23.74
N GLU A 132 12.70 -16.72 -24.67
CA GLU A 132 12.16 -16.05 -25.86
C GLU A 132 11.00 -15.08 -25.53
N LYS A 133 10.41 -15.21 -24.34
CA LYS A 133 9.28 -14.40 -23.85
C LYS A 133 9.70 -13.46 -22.74
N ASP A 134 10.99 -13.27 -22.51
CA ASP A 134 11.52 -12.54 -21.36
C ASP A 134 11.01 -11.09 -21.25
N LYS A 135 10.83 -10.41 -22.39
CA LYS A 135 10.33 -9.03 -22.50
C LYS A 135 8.80 -8.94 -22.64
N VAL A 136 8.11 -10.06 -22.81
CA VAL A 136 6.65 -10.08 -22.97
C VAL A 136 6.00 -9.77 -21.62
N VAL A 137 4.97 -8.92 -21.65
CA VAL A 137 4.15 -8.61 -20.48
C VAL A 137 3.03 -9.67 -20.40
N PRO A 138 2.86 -10.41 -19.29
CA PRO A 138 1.87 -11.49 -19.21
C PRO A 138 0.43 -11.06 -19.49
N GLY A 139 0.10 -9.82 -19.12
CA GLY A 139 -1.26 -9.28 -19.18
C GLY A 139 -2.17 -9.82 -18.07
N ASP A 140 -3.35 -9.23 -17.95
CA ASP A 140 -4.37 -9.66 -16.98
C ASP A 140 -5.14 -10.90 -17.48
N HIS A 141 -6.22 -11.27 -16.80
CA HIS A 141 -7.01 -12.44 -17.18
C HIS A 141 -7.84 -12.23 -18.45
N PHE A 142 -8.12 -10.97 -18.82
CA PHE A 142 -8.94 -10.60 -19.98
C PHE A 142 -8.08 -10.40 -21.24
N HIS A 143 -6.85 -9.93 -21.07
CA HIS A 143 -5.89 -9.67 -22.13
C HIS A 143 -4.60 -10.47 -21.91
N LYS A 144 -4.68 -11.79 -22.10
CA LYS A 144 -3.54 -12.70 -21.95
C LYS A 144 -2.63 -12.62 -23.18
N LEU A 145 -1.35 -12.32 -22.96
CA LEU A 145 -0.31 -12.32 -24.00
C LEU A 145 0.65 -13.53 -23.89
N LEU A 146 0.58 -14.26 -22.77
CA LEU A 146 1.23 -15.54 -22.57
C LEU A 146 0.17 -16.65 -22.57
N SER A 147 0.53 -17.81 -23.11
CA SER A 147 -0.26 -19.03 -23.00
C SER A 147 -0.44 -19.43 -21.53
N GLY A 148 -1.49 -20.22 -21.23
CA GLY A 148 -1.72 -20.72 -19.86
C GLY A 148 -0.50 -21.44 -19.30
N GLY A 149 0.21 -22.21 -20.13
CA GLY A 149 1.38 -22.94 -19.69
C GLY A 149 2.61 -22.06 -19.40
N GLU A 150 2.88 -21.06 -20.24
CA GLU A 150 3.93 -20.07 -19.97
C GLU A 150 3.66 -19.28 -18.68
N ARG A 151 2.39 -18.94 -18.41
CA ARG A 151 1.98 -18.26 -17.18
C ARG A 151 2.18 -19.13 -15.95
N LYS A 152 1.87 -20.42 -16.04
CA LYS A 152 2.12 -21.39 -14.96
C LYS A 152 3.62 -21.57 -14.70
N ARG A 153 4.44 -21.69 -15.76
CA ARG A 153 5.90 -21.72 -15.66
C ARG A 153 6.46 -20.47 -15.00
N LEU A 154 5.97 -19.28 -15.35
CA LEU A 154 6.34 -18.03 -14.66
C LEU A 154 5.93 -18.08 -13.19
N ASN A 155 4.70 -18.52 -12.89
CA ASN A 155 4.20 -18.59 -11.52
C ASN A 155 5.06 -19.51 -10.64
N VAL A 156 5.44 -20.69 -11.12
CA VAL A 156 6.36 -21.59 -10.41
C VAL A 156 7.76 -20.98 -10.34
N GLY A 157 8.27 -20.45 -11.45
CA GLY A 157 9.58 -19.83 -11.55
C GLY A 157 9.85 -18.77 -10.50
N LEU A 158 8.86 -17.93 -10.22
CA LEU A 158 8.96 -16.93 -9.17
C LEU A 158 9.28 -17.54 -7.81
N GLU A 159 8.72 -18.71 -7.45
CA GLU A 159 9.10 -19.45 -6.23
C GLU A 159 10.51 -20.05 -6.28
N LEU A 160 10.93 -20.53 -7.44
CA LEU A 160 12.25 -21.13 -7.66
C LEU A 160 13.43 -20.15 -7.51
N THR A 161 13.15 -18.84 -7.40
CA THR A 161 14.14 -17.81 -7.03
C THR A 161 14.53 -17.85 -5.55
N SER A 162 13.71 -18.49 -4.71
CA SER A 162 13.91 -18.54 -3.26
C SER A 162 14.98 -19.56 -2.85
N ASN A 163 15.73 -19.22 -1.81
CA ASN A 163 16.61 -20.16 -1.10
C ASN A 163 15.97 -20.71 0.18
N ALA A 164 14.63 -20.73 0.25
CA ALA A 164 13.93 -21.38 1.35
C ALA A 164 14.23 -22.90 1.36
N PRO A 165 14.53 -23.51 2.53
CA PRO A 165 14.74 -24.95 2.66
C PRO A 165 13.45 -25.77 2.53
N LEU A 166 12.28 -25.19 2.83
CA LEU A 166 10.98 -25.83 2.58
C LEU A 166 10.30 -25.19 1.36
N LEU A 167 10.05 -26.00 0.34
CA LEU A 167 9.36 -25.62 -0.89
C LEU A 167 8.03 -26.37 -1.00
N LEU A 168 6.94 -25.63 -1.08
CA LEU A 168 5.56 -26.16 -1.14
C LEU A 168 4.93 -25.63 -2.42
N ILE A 169 4.55 -26.50 -3.35
CA ILE A 169 4.05 -26.09 -4.66
C ILE A 169 2.69 -26.74 -4.89
N ASP A 170 1.68 -25.90 -5.06
CA ASP A 170 0.30 -26.33 -5.25
C ASP A 170 -0.04 -26.42 -6.74
N GLU A 171 -0.29 -27.64 -7.22
CA GLU A 171 -0.76 -27.97 -8.57
C GLU A 171 0.03 -27.27 -9.70
N PRO A 172 1.35 -27.48 -9.83
CA PRO A 172 2.14 -26.79 -10.84
C PRO A 172 1.91 -27.30 -12.27
N THR A 173 1.34 -28.49 -12.44
CA THR A 173 1.18 -29.16 -13.74
C THR A 173 -0.21 -29.07 -14.34
N THR A 174 -1.19 -28.53 -13.59
CA THR A 174 -2.57 -28.43 -14.04
C THR A 174 -2.68 -27.53 -15.29
N GLY A 175 -3.28 -28.07 -16.36
CA GLY A 175 -3.46 -27.36 -17.63
C GLY A 175 -2.20 -27.27 -18.52
N LEU A 176 -1.15 -28.04 -18.23
CA LEU A 176 0.07 -28.12 -19.03
C LEU A 176 0.11 -29.33 -19.96
N SER A 177 0.95 -29.24 -21.00
CA SER A 177 1.36 -30.42 -21.76
C SER A 177 2.22 -31.36 -20.90
N SER A 178 2.33 -32.63 -21.28
CA SER A 178 3.18 -33.60 -20.57
C SER A 178 4.65 -33.16 -20.56
N TYR A 179 5.15 -32.64 -21.69
CA TYR A 179 6.53 -32.14 -21.79
C TYR A 179 6.79 -30.94 -20.86
N ASP A 180 5.87 -29.97 -20.82
CA ASP A 180 6.00 -28.81 -19.94
C ASP A 180 5.92 -29.20 -18.46
N SER A 181 5.05 -30.15 -18.13
CA SER A 181 4.91 -30.68 -16.77
C SER A 181 6.20 -31.35 -16.30
N GLU A 182 6.81 -32.18 -17.16
CA GLU A 182 8.10 -32.80 -16.89
C GLU A 182 9.19 -31.74 -16.71
N ASN A 183 9.24 -30.71 -17.56
CA ASN A 183 10.24 -29.65 -17.42
C ASN A 183 10.13 -28.92 -16.07
N ILE A 184 8.90 -28.58 -15.65
CA ILE A 184 8.69 -27.92 -14.35
C ILE A 184 9.13 -28.82 -13.20
N VAL A 185 8.72 -30.10 -13.19
CA VAL A 185 9.10 -31.02 -12.12
C VAL A 185 10.61 -31.25 -12.10
N ASN A 186 11.27 -31.33 -13.26
CA ASN A 186 12.73 -31.39 -13.35
C ASN A 186 13.39 -30.13 -12.78
N CYS A 187 12.82 -28.94 -13.02
CA CYS A 187 13.31 -27.70 -12.41
C CYS A 187 13.17 -27.71 -10.88
N ILE A 188 12.09 -28.29 -10.35
CA ILE A 188 11.87 -28.46 -8.91
C ILE A 188 12.85 -29.49 -8.35
N LYS A 189 13.03 -30.63 -9.02
CA LYS A 189 13.94 -31.71 -8.63
C LYS A 189 15.40 -31.24 -8.54
N LYS A 190 15.87 -30.40 -9.46
CA LYS A 190 17.20 -29.74 -9.36
C LYS A 190 17.40 -28.91 -8.07
N ARG A 191 16.33 -28.63 -7.33
CA ARG A 191 16.36 -27.88 -6.07
C ARG A 191 16.03 -28.76 -4.86
N SER A 192 15.60 -30.02 -5.03
CA SER A 192 15.23 -30.89 -3.91
C SER A 192 16.44 -31.45 -3.17
N ASP A 193 17.60 -31.61 -3.82
CA ASP A 193 18.81 -32.19 -3.21
C ASP A 193 19.22 -31.57 -1.85
N SER A 194 18.95 -30.28 -1.66
CA SER A 194 19.26 -29.56 -0.43
C SER A 194 18.01 -28.97 0.26
N LYS A 195 16.82 -29.49 -0.06
CA LYS A 195 15.53 -28.93 0.39
C LYS A 195 14.51 -30.03 0.67
N ILE A 196 13.48 -29.69 1.42
CA ILE A 196 12.26 -30.48 1.51
C ILE A 196 11.26 -29.90 0.50
N CYS A 197 10.76 -30.72 -0.42
CA CYS A 197 9.84 -30.26 -1.47
C CYS A 197 8.53 -31.05 -1.46
N PHE A 198 7.40 -30.38 -1.22
CA PHE A 198 6.08 -30.97 -1.44
C PHE A 198 5.46 -30.38 -2.69
N VAL A 199 4.98 -31.25 -3.59
CA VAL A 199 4.31 -30.85 -4.82
C VAL A 199 2.97 -31.58 -4.91
N SER A 200 1.86 -30.85 -4.88
CA SER A 200 0.55 -31.46 -5.19
C SER A 200 0.39 -31.59 -6.69
N ILE A 201 -0.01 -32.78 -7.15
CA ILE A 201 -0.30 -33.04 -8.56
C ILE A 201 -1.67 -33.70 -8.70
N HIS A 202 -2.45 -33.18 -9.63
CA HIS A 202 -3.66 -33.85 -10.10
C HIS A 202 -3.29 -34.78 -11.27
N GLN A 203 -3.51 -36.09 -11.11
CA GLN A 203 -3.34 -37.10 -12.17
C GLN A 203 -1.97 -37.04 -12.88
N PRO A 204 -0.85 -37.41 -12.22
CA PRO A 204 0.45 -37.43 -12.88
C PRO A 204 0.56 -38.58 -13.89
N SER A 205 1.23 -38.33 -15.01
CA SER A 205 1.69 -39.43 -15.87
C SER A 205 2.66 -40.33 -15.12
N ARG A 206 2.74 -41.61 -15.48
CA ARG A 206 3.65 -42.58 -14.84
C ARG A 206 5.10 -42.09 -14.80
N LYS A 207 5.59 -41.56 -15.93
CA LYS A 207 6.96 -41.05 -16.05
C LYS A 207 7.21 -39.87 -15.09
N LEU A 208 6.25 -38.97 -14.96
CA LEU A 208 6.33 -37.86 -14.01
C LEU A 208 6.28 -38.36 -12.56
N PHE A 209 5.38 -39.29 -12.26
CA PHE A 209 5.23 -39.86 -10.91
C PHE A 209 6.51 -40.55 -10.42
N LYS A 210 7.17 -41.30 -11.30
CA LYS A 210 8.46 -41.96 -10.99
C LYS A 210 9.64 -40.99 -10.81
N SER A 211 9.46 -39.70 -11.08
CA SER A 211 10.52 -38.71 -10.82
C SER A 211 10.60 -38.26 -9.36
N PHE A 212 9.56 -38.56 -8.55
CA PHE A 212 9.47 -38.22 -7.13
C PHE A 212 10.16 -39.27 -6.25
N ASP A 213 10.68 -38.84 -5.10
CA ASP A 213 11.33 -39.74 -4.14
C ASP A 213 10.30 -40.43 -3.25
N LYS A 214 9.24 -39.69 -2.88
CA LYS A 214 8.12 -40.22 -2.09
C LYS A 214 6.77 -39.76 -2.63
N ALA A 215 5.74 -40.53 -2.32
CA ALA A 215 4.36 -40.25 -2.63
C ALA A 215 3.53 -40.26 -1.34
N LEU A 216 2.82 -39.16 -1.10
CA LEU A 216 1.86 -38.95 -0.01
C LEU A 216 0.45 -39.02 -0.60
N LEU A 217 -0.29 -40.08 -0.30
CA LEU A 217 -1.65 -40.29 -0.79
C LEU A 217 -2.66 -40.01 0.30
N ILE A 218 -3.60 -39.10 0.03
CA ILE A 218 -4.67 -38.71 0.94
C ILE A 218 -6.00 -39.17 0.36
N ASP A 219 -6.80 -39.89 1.16
CA ASP A 219 -8.12 -40.38 0.76
C ASP A 219 -9.20 -39.29 0.78
N ALA A 220 -10.41 -39.59 0.33
CA ALA A 220 -11.53 -38.64 0.31
C ALA A 220 -11.97 -38.16 1.72
N LYS A 221 -11.57 -38.85 2.79
CA LYS A 221 -11.87 -38.50 4.19
C LYS A 221 -10.76 -37.65 4.82
N GLY A 222 -9.71 -37.31 4.07
CA GLY A 222 -8.57 -36.53 4.54
C GLY A 222 -7.59 -37.34 5.40
N SER A 223 -7.67 -38.67 5.36
CA SER A 223 -6.79 -39.59 6.07
C SER A 223 -5.62 -40.06 5.19
N LEU A 224 -4.53 -40.48 5.83
CA LEU A 224 -3.37 -41.02 5.14
C LEU A 224 -3.70 -42.39 4.53
N ALA A 225 -3.71 -42.50 3.21
CA ALA A 225 -3.90 -43.79 2.53
C ALA A 225 -2.56 -44.50 2.30
N PHE A 226 -1.50 -43.75 1.97
CA PHE A 226 -0.17 -44.31 1.75
C PHE A 226 0.92 -43.24 1.89
N PHE A 227 2.09 -43.64 2.41
CA PHE A 227 3.31 -42.84 2.34
C PHE A 227 4.53 -43.75 2.13
N GLY A 228 5.31 -43.49 1.07
CA GLY A 228 6.45 -44.32 0.69
C GLY A 228 6.95 -43.97 -0.72
N THR A 229 7.79 -44.82 -1.32
CA THR A 229 8.28 -44.59 -2.69
C THR A 229 7.17 -44.82 -3.75
N PRO A 230 7.26 -44.21 -4.95
CA PRO A 230 6.31 -44.45 -6.03
C PRO A 230 6.16 -45.94 -6.41
N ASP A 231 7.26 -46.69 -6.44
CA ASP A 231 7.24 -48.11 -6.77
C ASP A 231 6.59 -48.95 -5.66
N GLU A 232 6.83 -48.62 -4.38
CA GLU A 232 6.12 -49.25 -3.27
C GLU A 232 4.61 -49.01 -3.33
N MET A 233 4.19 -47.79 -3.73
CA MET A 233 2.77 -47.48 -3.92
C MET A 233 2.18 -48.35 -5.03
N GLU A 234 2.79 -48.35 -6.22
CA GLU A 234 2.32 -49.18 -7.35
C GLU A 234 2.19 -50.65 -6.94
N ASN A 235 3.19 -51.20 -6.26
CA ASN A 235 3.20 -52.60 -5.82
C ASN A 235 2.15 -52.91 -4.75
N SER A 236 1.97 -52.01 -3.77
CA SER A 236 0.98 -52.19 -2.69
C SER A 236 -0.44 -52.22 -3.22
N PHE A 237 -0.77 -51.30 -4.14
CA PHE A 237 -2.10 -51.25 -4.76
C PHE A 237 -2.30 -52.42 -5.74
N LYS A 238 -1.29 -52.80 -6.52
CA LYS A 238 -1.35 -54.01 -7.39
C LYS A 238 -1.65 -55.26 -6.58
N LYS A 239 -0.96 -55.46 -5.46
CA LYS A 239 -1.19 -56.59 -4.56
C LYS A 239 -2.61 -56.57 -4.00
N HIS A 240 -3.06 -55.43 -3.46
CA HIS A 240 -4.40 -55.33 -2.91
C HIS A 240 -5.49 -55.57 -3.95
N LEU A 241 -5.34 -55.04 -5.16
CA LEU A 241 -6.27 -55.33 -6.26
C LEU A 241 -6.27 -56.81 -6.64
N GLN A 242 -5.11 -57.45 -6.65
CA GLN A 242 -4.99 -58.88 -6.90
C GLN A 242 -5.67 -59.70 -5.80
N ASP A 243 -5.48 -59.34 -4.53
CA ASP A 243 -6.17 -59.96 -3.39
C ASP A 243 -7.71 -59.79 -3.52
N CYS A 244 -8.19 -58.60 -3.91
CA CYS A 244 -9.62 -58.37 -4.19
C CYS A 244 -10.14 -59.18 -5.38
N ILE A 245 -9.34 -59.37 -6.43
CA ILE A 245 -9.68 -60.20 -7.58
C ILE A 245 -9.76 -61.67 -7.16
N ASP A 246 -8.78 -62.15 -6.40
CA ASP A 246 -8.73 -63.52 -5.92
C ASP A 246 -9.90 -63.85 -4.98
N GLU A 247 -10.38 -62.88 -4.19
CA GLU A 247 -11.63 -62.99 -3.40
C GLU A 247 -12.91 -62.92 -4.26
N SER A 248 -12.91 -62.11 -5.32
CA SER A 248 -14.08 -61.91 -6.20
C SER A 248 -14.21 -62.94 -7.32
N LEU A 249 -13.20 -63.79 -7.56
CA LEU A 249 -13.26 -64.96 -8.46
C LEU A 249 -14.34 -66.00 -8.06
N GLN A 250 -15.04 -65.81 -6.93
CA GLN A 250 -16.29 -66.54 -6.63
C GLN A 250 -17.55 -65.94 -7.30
N LYS A 251 -17.51 -64.77 -7.96
CA LYS A 251 -18.66 -64.09 -8.58
C LYS A 251 -18.31 -63.34 -9.89
N GLN A 252 -18.39 -64.07 -11.00
CA GLN A 252 -18.47 -63.64 -12.41
C GLN A 252 -17.27 -62.96 -13.10
N PRO A 253 -17.01 -63.26 -14.40
CA PRO A 253 -15.71 -63.02 -15.04
C PRO A 253 -15.68 -61.82 -16.02
N SER A 254 -16.76 -61.06 -16.17
CA SER A 254 -16.89 -60.05 -17.25
C SER A 254 -16.29 -58.67 -16.95
N GLU A 255 -15.97 -58.34 -15.69
CA GLU A 255 -15.37 -57.05 -15.31
C GLU A 255 -13.82 -57.05 -15.36
N LEU A 256 -13.21 -58.22 -15.57
CA LEU A 256 -11.75 -58.43 -15.53
C LEU A 256 -10.97 -57.78 -16.69
N LEU A 257 -11.63 -57.45 -17.80
CA LEU A 257 -10.97 -56.96 -19.03
C LEU A 257 -10.59 -55.47 -19.00
N GLN A 258 -11.13 -54.67 -18.08
CA GLN A 258 -10.73 -53.25 -17.91
C GLN A 258 -9.48 -53.07 -17.03
N ILE A 259 -9.12 -54.08 -16.24
CA ILE A 259 -8.05 -54.00 -15.23
C ILE A 259 -6.66 -54.23 -15.86
N GLN A 260 -6.54 -54.64 -17.12
CA GLN A 260 -5.22 -54.87 -17.75
C GLN A 260 -4.39 -53.61 -18.04
N SER A 261 -4.88 -52.41 -17.68
CA SER A 261 -4.13 -51.14 -17.76
C SER A 261 -3.55 -50.69 -16.40
N LEU A 262 -3.11 -51.65 -15.58
CA LEU A 262 -2.57 -51.51 -14.20
C LEU A 262 -1.30 -50.66 -14.01
N ASP A 263 -0.90 -49.86 -14.99
CA ASP A 263 0.40 -49.20 -15.04
C ASP A 263 0.35 -47.67 -14.91
N SER A 264 -0.83 -47.07 -14.77
CA SER A 264 -0.99 -45.61 -14.65
C SER A 264 -1.36 -45.17 -13.23
N PRO A 265 -0.67 -44.17 -12.64
CA PRO A 265 -1.06 -43.53 -11.37
C PRO A 265 -2.49 -42.96 -11.39
N GLU A 266 -2.98 -42.61 -12.58
CA GLU A 266 -4.34 -42.15 -12.86
C GLU A 266 -5.40 -43.13 -12.34
N PHE A 267 -5.18 -44.43 -12.55
CA PHE A 267 -6.09 -45.49 -12.13
C PHE A 267 -6.14 -45.66 -10.60
N ILE A 268 -5.01 -45.46 -9.89
CA ILE A 268 -4.98 -45.49 -8.42
C ILE A 268 -5.85 -44.36 -7.85
N LEU A 269 -5.81 -43.17 -8.47
CA LEU A 269 -6.65 -42.05 -8.08
C LEU A 269 -8.14 -42.29 -8.41
N GLU A 270 -8.43 -42.96 -9.53
CA GLU A 270 -9.78 -43.36 -9.91
C GLU A 270 -10.37 -44.38 -8.93
N LEU A 271 -9.59 -45.39 -8.52
CA LEU A 271 -9.99 -46.36 -7.49
C LEU A 271 -10.32 -45.70 -6.15
N LEU A 272 -9.58 -44.66 -5.77
CA LEU A 272 -9.89 -43.87 -4.57
C LEU A 272 -11.16 -43.01 -4.71
N GLN A 273 -11.54 -42.64 -5.94
CA GLN A 273 -12.78 -41.90 -6.23
C GLN A 273 -14.00 -42.81 -6.32
N ILE A 274 -13.81 -44.06 -6.74
CA ILE A 274 -14.91 -45.02 -6.98
C ILE A 274 -15.70 -45.33 -5.71
N ASN A 275 -15.17 -45.04 -4.51
CA ASN A 275 -15.89 -45.06 -3.23
C ASN A 275 -16.81 -46.28 -3.13
N PHE A 276 -16.33 -47.41 -2.61
CA PHE A 276 -17.13 -48.60 -2.33
C PHE A 276 -18.43 -48.25 -1.58
N ASP A 277 -19.50 -48.00 -2.33
CA ASP A 277 -20.78 -47.45 -1.85
C ASP A 277 -21.79 -48.58 -1.54
N THR A 278 -21.31 -49.81 -1.35
CA THR A 278 -22.18 -50.97 -1.15
C THR A 278 -21.74 -51.81 0.03
N LYS A 279 -22.35 -51.53 1.19
CA LYS A 279 -22.71 -52.47 2.29
C LYS A 279 -21.66 -53.45 2.86
N ASN A 280 -20.45 -53.51 2.35
CA ASN A 280 -19.34 -54.28 2.89
C ASN A 280 -18.21 -53.28 3.17
N GLU A 281 -17.85 -53.14 4.44
CA GLU A 281 -16.64 -52.44 4.88
C GLU A 281 -15.38 -53.17 4.36
N TYR A 282 -15.06 -53.04 3.07
CA TYR A 282 -13.71 -53.31 2.59
C TYR A 282 -12.86 -52.11 2.96
N LYS A 283 -12.33 -52.14 4.19
CA LYS A 283 -11.49 -51.07 4.70
C LYS A 283 -10.18 -51.04 3.90
N LEU A 284 -9.88 -49.88 3.31
CA LEU A 284 -8.51 -49.50 2.92
C LEU A 284 -7.49 -49.57 4.09
N SER A 285 -7.93 -49.90 5.31
CA SER A 285 -7.07 -50.16 6.47
C SER A 285 -6.11 -51.33 6.29
N GLU A 286 -6.29 -52.20 5.28
CA GLU A 286 -5.30 -53.24 4.97
C GLU A 286 -4.14 -52.74 4.09
N ILE A 287 -4.31 -51.62 3.37
CA ILE A 287 -3.23 -50.93 2.63
C ILE A 287 -2.51 -49.92 3.55
N GLU A 288 -3.03 -49.65 4.75
CA GLU A 288 -2.27 -48.97 5.79
C GLU A 288 -1.04 -49.83 6.14
N LYS A 289 0.07 -49.65 5.41
CA LYS A 289 1.38 -49.71 6.07
C LYS A 289 1.23 -48.71 7.21
N THR A 290 1.09 -49.20 8.44
CA THR A 290 1.06 -48.37 9.64
C THR A 290 2.36 -47.59 9.62
N TYR A 291 2.33 -46.40 9.02
CA TYR A 291 3.50 -45.56 8.89
C TYR A 291 3.89 -45.20 10.32
N ASN A 292 4.93 -45.87 10.82
CA ASN A 292 5.44 -45.63 12.15
C ASN A 292 6.57 -44.61 12.00
N PRO A 293 6.38 -43.35 12.45
CA PRO A 293 7.41 -42.32 12.33
C PRO A 293 8.71 -42.65 13.09
N ASP A 294 8.67 -43.70 13.93
CA ASP A 294 9.78 -44.23 14.74
C ASP A 294 10.46 -45.47 14.12
N GLU A 295 9.98 -46.01 13.00
CA GLU A 295 10.72 -47.06 12.28
C GLU A 295 11.97 -46.45 11.60
N PRO A 296 13.17 -47.04 11.79
CA PRO A 296 14.39 -46.53 11.18
C PRO A 296 14.30 -46.68 9.66
N SER A 297 14.28 -45.56 8.94
CA SER A 297 14.56 -45.55 7.49
C SER A 297 15.97 -46.11 7.27
N ASP A 298 16.11 -47.08 6.36
CA ASP A 298 17.36 -47.82 6.07
C ASP A 298 18.53 -46.95 5.53
N ASP A 299 18.40 -45.63 5.49
CA ASP A 299 19.50 -44.74 5.11
C ASP A 299 20.44 -44.44 6.29
N LYS A 300 21.64 -45.01 6.17
CA LYS A 300 22.79 -44.77 7.02
C LYS A 300 23.24 -43.31 6.90
N SER A 301 23.59 -42.72 8.05
CA SER A 301 24.31 -41.45 8.26
C SER A 301 23.51 -40.14 8.20
N ASN A 302 22.76 -39.86 9.26
CA ASN A 302 23.03 -38.75 10.18
C ASN A 302 21.83 -38.57 11.12
N LYS A 303 22.05 -38.70 12.43
CA LYS A 303 21.08 -38.20 13.43
C LYS A 303 21.03 -36.68 13.26
N PRO A 304 19.87 -36.03 13.10
CA PRO A 304 19.80 -34.57 13.14
C PRO A 304 20.03 -34.11 14.58
N GLN A 305 21.30 -33.93 14.95
CA GLN A 305 21.75 -33.19 16.12
C GLN A 305 21.84 -31.72 15.73
N SER A 306 20.70 -31.04 15.62
CA SER A 306 20.69 -29.59 15.46
C SER A 306 19.40 -29.01 16.01
N SER A 307 19.36 -28.79 17.32
CA SER A 307 18.39 -27.89 17.98
C SER A 307 18.76 -26.43 17.70
N ALA A 308 19.01 -26.10 16.44
CA ALA A 308 19.46 -24.78 16.09
C ALA A 308 18.27 -23.83 15.96
N VAL A 309 18.38 -22.70 16.66
CA VAL A 309 17.31 -21.71 16.76
C VAL A 309 17.14 -21.02 15.41
N PHE A 310 15.93 -21.10 14.83
CA PHE A 310 15.61 -20.34 13.63
C PHE A 310 15.81 -18.85 13.89
N THR A 311 16.65 -18.21 13.08
CA THR A 311 16.80 -16.75 13.08
C THR A 311 16.09 -16.19 11.87
N ALA A 312 15.39 -15.06 12.05
CA ALA A 312 14.75 -14.35 10.95
C ALA A 312 15.82 -13.81 9.98
N LYS A 313 15.59 -13.96 8.67
CA LYS A 313 16.49 -13.42 7.63
C LYS A 313 16.78 -11.93 7.85
N LYS A 314 18.04 -11.52 7.63
CA LYS A 314 18.50 -10.13 7.76
C LYS A 314 17.66 -9.19 6.89
N ARG A 315 17.14 -8.15 7.52
CA ARG A 315 16.40 -7.06 6.89
C ARG A 315 17.36 -6.18 6.09
N SER A 316 17.08 -5.98 4.80
CA SER A 316 17.94 -5.19 3.91
C SER A 316 17.25 -3.91 3.45
N HIS A 317 17.94 -2.78 3.56
CA HIS A 317 17.47 -1.49 3.03
C HIS A 317 17.35 -1.49 1.49
N LYS A 318 18.02 -2.44 0.79
CA LYS A 318 17.88 -2.64 -0.66
C LYS A 318 16.44 -3.00 -1.07
N GLN A 319 15.61 -3.50 -0.15
CA GLN A 319 14.20 -3.78 -0.44
C GLN A 319 13.40 -2.51 -0.75
N LEU A 320 13.71 -1.38 -0.10
CA LEU A 320 12.99 -0.11 -0.35
C LEU A 320 13.15 0.34 -1.80
N THR A 321 14.38 0.33 -2.31
CA THR A 321 14.66 0.73 -3.69
C THR A 321 14.04 -0.24 -4.69
N THR A 322 14.02 -1.53 -4.37
CA THR A 322 13.42 -2.56 -5.21
C THR A 322 11.89 -2.38 -5.31
N HIS A 323 11.21 -2.19 -4.18
CA HIS A 323 9.77 -1.91 -4.17
C HIS A 323 9.44 -0.58 -4.83
N PHE A 324 10.28 0.45 -4.66
CA PHE A 324 10.11 1.74 -5.32
C PHE A 324 10.15 1.60 -6.85
N TRP A 325 11.20 0.97 -7.39
CA TRP A 325 11.32 0.78 -8.84
C TRP A 325 10.20 -0.11 -9.40
N ARG A 326 9.79 -1.16 -8.66
CA ARG A 326 8.62 -1.96 -9.04
C ARG A 326 7.37 -1.10 -9.11
N ALA A 327 7.04 -0.38 -8.04
CA ALA A 327 5.85 0.46 -7.96
C ALA A 327 5.84 1.56 -9.04
N LEU A 328 7.00 2.18 -9.30
CA LEU A 328 7.14 3.21 -10.33
C LEU A 328 6.89 2.63 -11.73
N LEU A 329 7.54 1.52 -12.08
CA LEU A 329 7.35 0.89 -13.40
C LEU A 329 5.91 0.44 -13.61
N THR A 330 5.31 -0.22 -12.61
CA THR A 330 3.91 -0.66 -12.66
C THR A 330 2.96 0.55 -12.84
N LYS A 331 3.25 1.69 -12.19
CA LYS A 331 2.42 2.90 -12.31
C LYS A 331 2.59 3.58 -13.68
N VAL A 332 3.82 3.70 -14.17
CA VAL A 332 4.13 4.31 -15.49
C VAL A 332 3.56 3.47 -16.64
N ARG A 333 3.58 2.14 -16.51
CA ARG A 333 3.05 1.25 -17.55
C ARG A 333 1.54 1.11 -17.54
N ASN A 334 0.88 1.44 -16.43
CA ASN A 334 -0.57 1.61 -16.41
C ASN A 334 -0.96 2.93 -17.10
N LYS A 335 -0.78 2.98 -18.43
CA LYS A 335 -0.98 4.20 -19.23
C LYS A 335 -2.39 4.76 -19.06
N SER A 336 -3.41 3.89 -19.06
CA SER A 336 -4.81 4.31 -18.88
C SER A 336 -5.01 4.99 -17.53
N GLY A 337 -4.56 4.36 -16.43
CA GLY A 337 -4.69 4.92 -15.08
C GLY A 337 -3.83 6.17 -14.84
N LEU A 338 -2.62 6.24 -15.41
CA LEU A 338 -1.76 7.41 -15.27
C LEU A 338 -2.29 8.60 -16.09
N PHE A 339 -2.72 8.34 -17.33
CA PHE A 339 -3.28 9.37 -18.20
C PHE A 339 -4.58 9.94 -17.63
N SER A 340 -5.51 9.09 -17.21
CA SER A 340 -6.75 9.55 -16.59
C SER A 340 -6.47 10.32 -15.29
N GLY A 341 -5.58 9.81 -14.44
CA GLY A 341 -5.17 10.49 -13.21
C GLY A 341 -4.58 11.87 -13.46
N LEU A 342 -3.73 12.04 -14.48
CA LEU A 342 -3.10 13.33 -14.78
C LEU A 342 -4.02 14.31 -15.51
N LEU A 343 -4.97 13.84 -16.33
CA LEU A 343 -5.91 14.70 -17.07
C LEU A 343 -7.06 15.26 -16.24
N ILE A 344 -7.50 14.55 -15.19
CA ILE A 344 -8.60 15.03 -14.35
C ILE A 344 -8.24 16.36 -13.68
N SER A 345 -6.98 16.52 -13.26
CA SER A 345 -6.49 17.73 -12.61
C SER A 345 -6.65 19.02 -13.47
N PRO A 346 -6.11 19.12 -14.70
CA PRO A 346 -6.26 20.31 -15.53
C PRO A 346 -7.72 20.59 -15.93
N ILE A 347 -8.52 19.55 -16.18
CA ILE A 347 -9.95 19.71 -16.50
C ILE A 347 -10.70 20.33 -15.31
N LEU A 348 -10.47 19.82 -14.10
CA LEU A 348 -11.07 20.38 -12.89
C LEU A 348 -10.54 21.79 -12.59
N ALA A 349 -9.26 22.07 -12.82
CA ALA A 349 -8.69 23.41 -12.64
C ALA A 349 -9.36 24.43 -13.56
N PHE A 350 -9.47 24.10 -14.85
CA PHE A 350 -10.14 24.93 -15.85
C PHE A 350 -11.60 25.17 -15.49
N PHE A 351 -12.33 24.11 -15.11
CA PHE A 351 -13.74 24.22 -14.75
C PHE A 351 -13.96 25.05 -13.49
N VAL A 352 -13.24 24.75 -12.41
CA VAL A 352 -13.40 25.46 -11.12
C VAL A 352 -12.99 26.93 -11.26
N ALA A 353 -11.84 27.22 -11.84
CA ALA A 353 -11.38 28.60 -12.01
C ALA A 353 -12.25 29.37 -13.01
N GLY A 354 -12.69 28.74 -14.11
CA GLY A 354 -13.56 29.36 -15.11
C GLY A 354 -14.93 29.73 -14.56
N VAL A 355 -15.53 28.85 -13.74
CA VAL A 355 -16.85 29.11 -13.12
C VAL A 355 -16.77 30.17 -12.02
N LEU A 356 -15.67 30.22 -11.26
CA LEU A 356 -15.51 31.15 -10.13
C LEU A 356 -14.89 32.50 -10.52
N ARG A 357 -14.50 32.69 -11.79
CA ARG A 357 -14.00 33.97 -12.29
C ARG A 357 -15.15 34.97 -12.44
N TYR A 358 -15.38 35.74 -11.38
CA TYR A 358 -16.40 36.78 -11.31
C TYR A 358 -15.86 38.01 -10.58
N SER A 359 -16.22 39.20 -11.04
CA SER A 359 -15.96 40.49 -10.40
C SER A 359 -17.25 41.31 -10.44
N GLU A 360 -17.48 42.17 -9.45
CA GLU A 360 -18.63 43.08 -9.43
C GLU A 360 -18.51 44.21 -10.48
N THR A 361 -17.28 44.51 -10.89
CA THR A 361 -16.95 45.52 -11.90
C THR A 361 -16.95 44.93 -13.32
N GLN A 362 -17.15 45.77 -14.35
CA GLN A 362 -17.19 45.30 -15.76
C GLN A 362 -15.88 44.62 -16.21
N ASN A 363 -14.75 45.03 -15.63
CA ASN A 363 -13.46 44.40 -15.85
C ASN A 363 -13.12 43.53 -14.65
N TYR A 364 -12.63 42.32 -14.90
CA TYR A 364 -12.21 41.44 -13.82
C TYR A 364 -11.02 42.04 -13.05
N THR A 365 -11.18 42.21 -11.74
CA THR A 365 -10.13 42.62 -10.81
C THR A 365 -10.01 41.57 -9.71
N PHE A 366 -8.77 41.19 -9.36
CA PHE A 366 -8.54 40.18 -8.31
C PHE A 366 -9.06 40.66 -6.94
N SER A 367 -9.00 41.97 -6.68
CA SER A 367 -9.40 42.53 -5.40
C SER A 367 -10.89 42.40 -5.09
N ASP A 368 -11.73 42.63 -6.09
CA ASP A 368 -13.19 42.61 -5.95
C ASP A 368 -13.80 41.22 -6.17
N ALA A 369 -12.98 40.22 -6.55
CA ALA A 369 -13.45 38.87 -6.80
C ALA A 369 -13.96 38.20 -5.50
N PRO A 370 -15.29 37.97 -5.34
CA PRO A 370 -15.85 37.48 -4.08
C PRO A 370 -15.62 35.98 -3.88
N HIS A 371 -15.29 35.25 -4.95
CA HIS A 371 -15.22 33.79 -4.96
C HIS A 371 -13.82 33.22 -4.71
N ILE A 372 -12.80 34.04 -4.41
CA ILE A 372 -11.45 33.57 -4.12
C ILE A 372 -11.39 32.60 -2.91
N PRO A 373 -12.06 32.86 -1.77
CA PRO A 373 -12.11 31.87 -0.68
C PRO A 373 -12.76 30.55 -1.09
N ALA A 374 -13.81 30.60 -1.92
CA ALA A 374 -14.47 29.41 -2.45
C ALA A 374 -13.54 28.63 -3.41
N TYR A 375 -12.79 29.33 -4.27
CA TYR A 375 -11.77 28.73 -5.12
C TYR A 375 -10.70 28.01 -4.30
N ILE A 376 -10.15 28.67 -3.26
CA ILE A 376 -9.17 28.08 -2.35
C ILE A 376 -9.73 26.80 -1.73
N PHE A 377 -10.96 26.85 -1.21
CA PHE A 377 -11.59 25.70 -0.59
C PHE A 377 -11.82 24.54 -1.56
N ILE A 378 -12.46 24.80 -2.72
CA ILE A 378 -12.75 23.78 -3.72
C ILE A 378 -11.46 23.18 -4.29
N SER A 379 -10.42 23.98 -4.47
CA SER A 379 -9.09 23.50 -4.91
C SER A 379 -8.52 22.46 -3.94
N LEU A 380 -8.66 22.70 -2.64
CA LEU A 380 -8.21 21.75 -1.61
C LEU A 380 -9.10 20.50 -1.56
N VAL A 381 -10.41 20.63 -1.79
CA VAL A 381 -11.33 19.48 -1.92
C VAL A 381 -10.93 18.61 -3.12
N VAL A 382 -10.66 19.23 -4.27
CA VAL A 382 -10.19 18.53 -5.47
C VAL A 382 -8.87 17.82 -5.20
N ALA A 383 -7.92 18.48 -4.52
CA ALA A 383 -6.64 17.88 -4.13
C ALA A 383 -6.83 16.64 -3.25
N MET A 384 -7.68 16.72 -2.22
CA MET A 384 -8.03 15.60 -1.35
C MET A 384 -8.68 14.45 -2.14
N PHE A 385 -9.63 14.76 -3.02
CA PHE A 385 -10.32 13.80 -3.86
C PHE A 385 -9.38 13.05 -4.81
N LEU A 386 -8.48 13.77 -5.48
CA LEU A 386 -7.46 13.19 -6.35
C LEU A 386 -6.52 12.26 -5.57
N GLY A 387 -6.07 12.69 -4.38
CA GLY A 387 -5.23 11.88 -3.50
C GLY A 387 -5.89 10.56 -3.11
N LEU A 388 -7.14 10.62 -2.64
CA LEU A 388 -7.92 9.44 -2.23
C LEU A 388 -8.14 8.49 -3.41
N THR A 389 -8.58 9.01 -4.55
CA THR A 389 -8.92 8.21 -5.74
C THR A 389 -7.70 7.50 -6.32
N ASN A 390 -6.55 8.18 -6.37
CA ASN A 390 -5.33 7.64 -6.96
C ASN A 390 -4.66 6.55 -6.10
N SER A 391 -5.02 6.43 -4.81
CA SER A 391 -4.40 5.48 -3.87
C SER A 391 -5.34 4.41 -3.29
N ALA A 392 -6.67 4.62 -3.32
CA ALA A 392 -7.67 3.69 -2.75
C ALA A 392 -7.58 2.25 -3.29
N GLY A 393 -7.12 2.04 -4.53
CA GLY A 393 -6.97 0.71 -5.14
C GLY A 393 -5.56 0.10 -5.09
N GLU A 394 -4.55 0.84 -4.63
CA GLU A 394 -3.13 0.49 -4.89
C GLU A 394 -2.60 -0.71 -4.09
N ILE A 395 -3.04 -0.93 -2.85
CA ILE A 395 -2.61 -2.08 -2.04
C ILE A 395 -3.43 -3.32 -2.41
N MET A 396 -4.68 -3.14 -2.81
CA MET A 396 -5.58 -4.23 -3.17
C MET A 396 -5.10 -5.00 -4.40
N ARG A 397 -4.61 -4.29 -5.42
CA ARG A 397 -4.02 -4.89 -6.61
C ARG A 397 -2.86 -5.84 -6.27
N ASP A 398 -2.07 -5.48 -5.27
CA ASP A 398 -0.86 -6.21 -4.89
C ASP A 398 -1.15 -7.28 -3.82
N LYS A 399 -2.39 -7.43 -3.34
CA LYS A 399 -2.76 -8.31 -2.22
C LYS A 399 -2.24 -9.75 -2.40
N ARG A 400 -2.42 -10.31 -3.60
CA ARG A 400 -1.96 -11.68 -3.93
C ARG A 400 -0.43 -11.78 -3.92
N ILE A 401 0.25 -10.78 -4.50
CA ILE A 401 1.72 -10.72 -4.53
C ILE A 401 2.29 -10.57 -3.11
N LEU A 402 1.68 -9.73 -2.27
CA LEU A 402 2.08 -9.58 -0.87
C LEU A 402 1.86 -10.87 -0.06
N SER A 403 0.75 -11.57 -0.31
CA SER A 403 0.45 -12.84 0.35
C SER A 403 1.50 -13.91 -0.01
N ARG A 404 1.97 -13.88 -1.25
CA ARG A 404 3.05 -14.75 -1.75
C ARG A 404 4.41 -14.38 -1.15
N GLU A 405 4.75 -13.10 -1.14
CA GLU A 405 6.08 -12.64 -0.72
C GLU A 405 6.26 -12.64 0.81
N ARG A 406 5.20 -12.77 1.61
CA ARG A 406 5.25 -12.69 3.10
C ARG A 406 6.21 -13.69 3.76
N GLY A 407 6.51 -14.80 3.10
CA GLY A 407 7.49 -15.81 3.53
C GLY A 407 8.96 -15.43 3.34
N HIS A 408 9.24 -14.26 2.76
CA HIS A 408 10.60 -13.87 2.35
C HIS A 408 11.15 -12.66 3.10
N GLY A 409 10.60 -12.36 4.29
CA GLY A 409 11.09 -11.29 5.16
C GLY A 409 10.85 -9.88 4.60
N ILE A 410 9.73 -9.66 3.91
CA ILE A 410 9.34 -8.31 3.47
C ILE A 410 9.16 -7.41 4.68
N ILE A 411 9.73 -6.22 4.57
CA ILE A 411 9.48 -5.14 5.51
C ILE A 411 8.31 -4.31 4.98
N LEU A 412 7.12 -4.52 5.55
CA LEU A 412 5.88 -3.84 5.12
C LEU A 412 6.00 -2.31 5.07
N THR A 413 6.79 -1.73 5.98
CA THR A 413 7.00 -0.27 6.01
C THR A 413 7.74 0.22 4.77
N HIS A 414 8.74 -0.52 4.27
CA HIS A 414 9.41 -0.18 3.01
C HIS A 414 8.47 -0.26 1.82
N TYR A 415 7.61 -1.28 1.78
CA TYR A 415 6.59 -1.40 0.74
C TYR A 415 5.62 -0.21 0.77
N ILE A 416 5.03 0.14 1.92
CA ILE A 416 4.10 1.27 2.05
C ILE A 416 4.80 2.59 1.71
N LEU A 417 6.00 2.82 2.23
CA LEU A 417 6.77 4.02 1.96
C LEU A 417 7.11 4.15 0.47
N SER A 418 7.51 3.06 -0.19
CA SER A 418 7.81 3.07 -1.61
C SER A 418 6.60 3.46 -2.47
N LYS A 419 5.40 2.94 -2.14
CA LYS A 419 4.16 3.33 -2.82
C LYS A 419 3.80 4.79 -2.54
N PHE A 420 3.91 5.23 -1.29
CA PHE A 420 3.63 6.61 -0.92
C PHE A 420 4.54 7.57 -1.70
N ILE A 421 5.85 7.30 -1.78
CA ILE A 421 6.79 8.14 -2.55
C ILE A 421 6.40 8.23 -4.03
N VAL A 422 6.05 7.11 -4.68
CA VAL A 422 5.61 7.10 -6.09
C VAL A 422 4.33 7.93 -6.26
N LEU A 423 3.37 7.78 -5.35
CA LEU A 423 2.13 8.57 -5.36
C LEU A 423 2.41 10.06 -5.12
N SER A 424 3.39 10.40 -4.28
CA SER A 424 3.79 11.79 -4.02
C SER A 424 4.31 12.49 -5.26
N PHE A 425 5.11 11.81 -6.11
CA PHE A 425 5.58 12.40 -7.37
C PHE A 425 4.41 12.75 -8.30
N ILE A 426 3.40 11.87 -8.38
CA ILE A 426 2.20 12.11 -9.20
C ILE A 426 1.37 13.24 -8.59
N ALA A 427 1.18 13.26 -7.27
CA ALA A 427 0.46 14.31 -6.57
C ALA A 427 1.10 15.68 -6.78
N ILE A 428 2.43 15.78 -6.73
CA ILE A 428 3.16 17.03 -7.00
C ILE A 428 2.91 17.50 -8.43
N ALA A 429 3.01 16.61 -9.42
CA ALA A 429 2.76 16.95 -10.82
C ALA A 429 1.31 17.42 -11.04
N GLN A 430 0.32 16.72 -10.47
CA GLN A 430 -1.10 17.10 -10.55
C GLN A 430 -1.35 18.46 -9.90
N SER A 431 -0.86 18.67 -8.68
CA SER A 431 -1.05 19.94 -7.98
C SER A 431 -0.37 21.11 -8.69
N TRP A 432 0.80 20.89 -9.30
CA TRP A 432 1.49 21.90 -10.10
C TRP A 432 0.67 22.30 -11.33
N ILE A 433 0.18 21.33 -12.11
CA ILE A 433 -0.68 21.58 -13.28
C ILE A 433 -1.97 22.29 -12.86
N TYR A 434 -2.60 21.84 -11.77
CA TYR A 434 -3.83 22.43 -11.24
C TYR A 434 -3.65 23.92 -10.92
N VAL A 435 -2.62 24.24 -10.12
CA VAL A 435 -2.35 25.61 -9.67
C VAL A 435 -1.96 26.50 -10.85
N TRP A 436 -1.14 25.98 -11.77
CA TRP A 436 -0.72 26.75 -12.93
C TRP A 436 -1.91 27.19 -13.79
N ILE A 437 -2.86 26.29 -14.06
CA ILE A 437 -4.07 26.63 -14.84
C ILE A 437 -5.01 27.53 -14.02
N GLY A 438 -5.33 27.14 -12.79
CA GLY A 438 -6.33 27.84 -11.98
C GLY A 438 -5.91 29.28 -11.62
N ASN A 439 -4.66 29.45 -11.18
CA ASN A 439 -4.16 30.78 -10.81
C ASN A 439 -3.95 31.68 -12.03
N SER A 440 -3.66 31.12 -13.21
CA SER A 440 -3.58 31.90 -14.45
C SER A 440 -4.95 32.45 -14.88
N ILE A 441 -6.03 31.68 -14.66
CA ILE A 441 -7.40 32.11 -15.00
C ILE A 441 -7.92 33.18 -14.03
N LEU A 442 -7.62 33.04 -12.73
CA LEU A 442 -8.06 33.97 -11.68
C LEU A 442 -7.10 35.14 -11.44
N GLU A 443 -6.02 35.24 -12.21
CA GLU A 443 -5.01 36.31 -12.14
C GLU A 443 -4.37 36.44 -10.73
N ILE A 444 -4.10 35.29 -10.08
CA ILE A 444 -3.46 35.25 -8.76
C ILE A 444 -1.94 35.37 -8.93
N HIS A 445 -1.41 36.57 -8.72
CA HIS A 445 0.01 36.87 -8.93
C HIS A 445 0.89 36.48 -7.74
N HIS A 446 2.13 36.04 -8.02
CA HIS A 446 3.19 35.72 -7.04
C HIS A 446 2.88 34.70 -5.93
N MET A 447 1.71 34.04 -5.93
CA MET A 447 1.33 33.07 -4.88
C MET A 447 1.49 31.59 -5.25
N HIS A 448 2.00 31.28 -6.46
CA HIS A 448 2.04 29.91 -6.99
C HIS A 448 2.67 28.89 -6.02
N TRP A 449 3.80 29.19 -5.39
CA TRP A 449 4.48 28.25 -4.51
C TRP A 449 3.70 27.93 -3.23
N TYR A 450 3.01 28.91 -2.65
CA TYR A 450 2.17 28.69 -1.47
C TYR A 450 0.93 27.85 -1.81
N TYR A 451 0.29 28.10 -2.96
CA TYR A 451 -0.80 27.25 -3.45
C TYR A 451 -0.33 25.82 -3.71
N ILE A 452 0.79 25.65 -4.41
CA ILE A 452 1.38 24.33 -4.67
C ILE A 452 1.66 23.62 -3.35
N LEU A 453 2.30 24.28 -2.37
CA LEU A 453 2.62 23.68 -1.08
C LEU A 453 1.37 23.11 -0.39
N TRP A 454 0.33 23.93 -0.22
CA TRP A 454 -0.87 23.52 0.52
C TRP A 454 -1.71 22.50 -0.25
N ILE A 455 -1.87 22.66 -1.57
CA ILE A 455 -2.59 21.70 -2.42
C ILE A 455 -1.84 20.37 -2.49
N VAL A 456 -0.50 20.37 -2.60
CA VAL A 456 0.32 19.15 -2.48
C VAL A 456 0.13 18.51 -1.12
N MET A 457 0.24 19.25 -0.02
CA MET A 457 0.09 18.68 1.33
C MET A 457 -1.28 18.03 1.52
N THR A 458 -2.36 18.66 1.04
CA THR A 458 -3.71 18.09 1.09
C THR A 458 -3.84 16.85 0.21
N ASN A 459 -3.28 16.87 -1.00
CA ASN A 459 -3.26 15.72 -1.90
C ASN A 459 -2.48 14.54 -1.26
N LEU A 460 -1.34 14.80 -0.60
CA LEU A 460 -0.55 13.79 0.10
C LEU A 460 -1.29 13.20 1.31
N VAL A 461 -2.02 14.02 2.08
CA VAL A 461 -2.90 13.52 3.14
C VAL A 461 -3.97 12.60 2.54
N GLY A 462 -4.64 13.02 1.46
CA GLY A 462 -5.61 12.21 0.73
C GLY A 462 -5.01 10.89 0.25
N ALA A 463 -3.80 10.92 -0.33
CA ALA A 463 -3.08 9.73 -0.77
C ALA A 463 -2.78 8.78 0.40
N SER A 464 -2.38 9.29 1.56
CA SER A 464 -2.13 8.48 2.76
C SER A 464 -3.41 7.81 3.28
N ILE A 465 -4.53 8.55 3.34
CA ILE A 465 -5.83 8.02 3.76
C ILE A 465 -6.36 7.01 2.74
N GLY A 466 -6.17 7.24 1.44
CA GLY A 466 -6.58 6.28 0.43
C GLY A 466 -5.76 4.98 0.48
N LEU A 467 -4.47 5.02 0.82
CA LEU A 467 -3.70 3.79 1.12
C LEU A 467 -4.29 3.02 2.32
N LEU A 468 -4.72 3.73 3.36
CA LEU A 468 -5.41 3.12 4.49
C LEU A 468 -6.74 2.47 4.07
N ILE A 469 -7.56 3.16 3.28
CA ILE A 469 -8.81 2.61 2.71
C ILE A 469 -8.49 1.36 1.88
N SER A 470 -7.44 1.41 1.07
CA SER A 470 -6.96 0.29 0.26
C SER A 470 -6.60 -0.93 1.12
N ALA A 471 -5.92 -0.70 2.24
CA ALA A 471 -5.54 -1.77 3.17
C ALA A 471 -6.74 -2.36 3.92
N ILE A 472 -7.78 -1.58 4.21
CA ILE A 472 -8.99 -2.03 4.93
C ILE A 472 -9.96 -2.78 4.00
N SER A 473 -10.10 -2.30 2.77
CA SER A 473 -11.11 -2.78 1.81
C SER A 473 -10.88 -4.22 1.35
N LYS A 474 -11.96 -4.89 0.94
CA LYS A 474 -11.95 -6.27 0.39
C LYS A 474 -12.07 -6.30 -1.14
N SER A 475 -12.85 -5.39 -1.71
CA SER A 475 -12.99 -5.20 -3.17
C SER A 475 -12.66 -3.77 -3.61
N HIS A 476 -12.22 -3.60 -4.86
CA HIS A 476 -11.95 -2.28 -5.45
C HIS A 476 -13.19 -1.38 -5.39
N ILE A 477 -14.38 -1.95 -5.62
CA ILE A 477 -15.66 -1.22 -5.55
C ILE A 477 -15.90 -0.69 -4.13
N THR A 478 -15.63 -1.52 -3.12
CA THR A 478 -15.79 -1.12 -1.70
C THR A 478 -14.82 -0.01 -1.30
N ALA A 479 -13.62 0.02 -1.88
CA ALA A 479 -12.67 1.10 -1.63
C ALA A 479 -13.16 2.43 -2.22
N LEU A 480 -13.67 2.41 -3.45
CA LEU A 480 -14.23 3.61 -4.10
C LEU A 480 -15.47 4.14 -3.38
N SER A 481 -16.36 3.26 -2.89
CA SER A 481 -17.55 3.68 -2.15
C SER A 481 -17.25 4.33 -0.79
N LEU A 482 -16.04 4.12 -0.24
CA LEU A 482 -15.60 4.77 1.00
C LEU A 482 -15.06 6.19 0.78
N ILE A 483 -14.75 6.58 -0.47
CA ILE A 483 -14.21 7.92 -0.77
C ILE A 483 -15.21 9.02 -0.38
N PRO A 484 -16.50 8.98 -0.79
CA PRO A 484 -17.48 9.99 -0.36
C PRO A 484 -17.69 10.03 1.16
N VAL A 485 -17.64 8.88 1.83
CA VAL A 485 -17.77 8.78 3.29
C VAL A 485 -16.65 9.54 4.01
N VAL A 486 -15.46 9.56 3.43
CA VAL A 486 -14.32 10.33 3.96
C VAL A 486 -14.39 11.80 3.56
N ILE A 487 -14.79 12.12 2.33
CA ILE A 487 -14.76 13.50 1.80
C ILE A 487 -15.88 14.37 2.36
N ILE A 488 -17.11 13.85 2.46
CA ILE A 488 -18.28 14.66 2.87
C ILE A 488 -18.08 15.30 4.25
N PRO A 489 -17.63 14.57 5.30
CA PRO A 489 -17.32 15.19 6.58
C PRO A 489 -16.20 16.24 6.50
N GLN A 490 -15.22 16.03 5.62
CA GLN A 490 -14.13 17.00 5.43
C GLN A 490 -14.66 18.31 4.86
N ILE A 491 -15.58 18.24 3.88
CA ILE A 491 -16.21 19.41 3.27
C ILE A 491 -17.04 20.17 4.30
N LEU A 492 -17.90 19.46 5.05
CA LEU A 492 -18.84 20.08 5.99
C LEU A 492 -18.15 20.72 7.20
N LEU A 493 -17.09 20.10 7.73
CA LEU A 493 -16.46 20.49 8.99
C LEU A 493 -15.17 21.33 8.82
N ALA A 494 -14.81 21.68 7.58
CA ALA A 494 -13.61 22.47 7.30
C ALA A 494 -13.69 23.94 7.72
N GLY A 495 -14.88 24.47 8.01
CA GLY A 495 -15.10 25.87 8.38
C GLY A 495 -15.21 26.85 7.21
N ALA A 496 -15.19 26.35 5.97
CA ALA A 496 -15.32 27.16 4.76
C ALA A 496 -16.77 27.26 4.26
N LEU A 497 -17.50 26.14 4.25
CA LEU A 497 -18.89 26.08 3.79
C LEU A 497 -19.89 26.47 4.89
N ILE A 498 -19.60 26.07 6.14
CA ILE A 498 -20.39 26.37 7.32
C ILE A 498 -19.46 27.03 8.32
N GLU A 499 -19.79 28.24 8.74
CA GLU A 499 -19.06 28.95 9.78
C GLU A 499 -19.19 28.21 11.13
N TYR A 500 -18.14 28.21 11.95
CA TYR A 500 -18.13 27.43 13.19
C TYR A 500 -19.18 27.88 14.21
N ASN A 501 -19.54 29.16 14.21
CA ASN A 501 -20.63 29.73 15.01
C ASN A 501 -22.03 29.18 14.62
N GLN A 502 -22.18 28.64 13.41
CA GLN A 502 -23.44 28.12 12.86
C GLN A 502 -23.54 26.58 12.92
N ILE A 503 -22.49 25.90 13.40
CA ILE A 503 -22.48 24.44 13.53
C ILE A 503 -23.38 23.99 14.68
N ASN A 504 -24.03 22.83 14.53
CA ASN A 504 -24.87 22.24 15.56
C ASN A 504 -24.12 22.13 16.91
N PRO A 505 -24.68 22.68 18.01
CA PRO A 505 -24.06 22.68 19.34
C PRO A 505 -23.66 21.30 19.88
N PHE A 506 -24.28 20.21 19.40
CA PHE A 506 -23.92 18.84 19.82
C PHE A 506 -22.44 18.48 19.57
N LEU A 507 -21.77 19.14 18.61
CA LEU A 507 -20.37 18.89 18.27
C LEU A 507 -19.35 19.50 19.26
N TYR A 508 -19.82 20.24 20.27
CA TYR A 508 -18.98 20.76 21.34
C TYR A 508 -19.03 19.81 22.56
N LEU A 509 -17.89 19.21 22.95
CA LEU A 509 -17.86 18.21 24.04
C LEU A 509 -18.11 18.83 25.43
N LYS A 510 -17.79 20.12 25.62
CA LYS A 510 -18.00 20.82 26.89
C LYS A 510 -19.33 21.58 26.92
N LYS A 511 -20.39 20.89 27.36
CA LYS A 511 -21.65 21.50 27.83
C LYS A 511 -21.41 22.23 29.15
N GLY A 512 -21.05 23.51 29.16
CA GLY A 512 -20.85 24.19 30.44
C GLY A 512 -20.58 25.70 30.45
N HIS A 513 -20.28 26.32 29.32
CA HIS A 513 -20.20 27.78 29.25
C HIS A 513 -21.14 28.28 28.16
N SER A 514 -21.91 29.31 28.49
CA SER A 514 -22.78 30.07 27.60
C SER A 514 -22.24 30.10 26.17
N THR A 515 -22.85 29.28 25.32
CA THR A 515 -22.45 29.01 23.92
C THR A 515 -22.52 30.23 23.00
N HIS A 516 -22.89 31.40 23.52
CA HIS A 516 -22.90 32.67 22.83
C HIS A 516 -21.66 33.56 23.09
N SER A 517 -20.71 33.13 23.93
CA SER A 517 -19.61 34.01 24.36
C SER A 517 -18.30 33.88 23.58
N LEU A 518 -18.14 32.87 22.71
CA LEU A 518 -16.93 32.69 21.90
C LEU A 518 -17.31 32.41 20.44
N ASN A 519 -17.53 33.49 19.69
CA ASN A 519 -17.68 33.41 18.24
C ASN A 519 -16.41 32.78 17.62
N ASN A 520 -16.59 31.85 16.66
CA ASN A 520 -15.54 31.18 15.88
C ASN A 520 -14.49 30.32 16.62
N LYS A 521 -14.73 29.93 17.87
CA LYS A 521 -13.92 28.86 18.49
C LYS A 521 -14.19 27.54 17.78
N VAL A 522 -13.11 26.89 17.31
CA VAL A 522 -13.25 25.66 16.55
C VAL A 522 -13.63 24.47 17.44
N PRO A 523 -14.68 23.69 17.10
CA PRO A 523 -15.06 22.49 17.85
C PRO A 523 -13.94 21.44 17.91
N GLU A 524 -13.90 20.63 18.96
CA GLU A 524 -12.83 19.63 19.15
C GLU A 524 -12.80 18.60 18.03
N PHE A 525 -13.95 18.12 17.56
CA PHE A 525 -14.04 17.17 16.44
C PHE A 525 -13.51 17.74 15.12
N CYS A 526 -13.62 19.05 14.92
CA CYS A 526 -13.11 19.72 13.72
C CYS A 526 -11.56 19.77 13.69
N ASN A 527 -10.87 19.43 14.79
CA ASN A 527 -9.41 19.25 14.78
C ASN A 527 -8.98 17.97 14.03
N LEU A 528 -9.89 16.99 13.85
CA LEU A 528 -9.63 15.75 13.12
C LEU A 528 -9.79 15.87 11.60
N ILE A 529 -10.06 17.08 11.11
CA ILE A 529 -10.39 17.37 9.71
C ILE A 529 -9.16 18.00 9.02
N PRO A 530 -8.30 17.23 8.32
CA PRO A 530 -7.19 17.75 7.53
C PRO A 530 -7.54 18.94 6.64
N LEU A 531 -8.70 18.91 5.99
CA LEU A 531 -9.08 19.94 5.03
C LEU A 531 -9.17 21.33 5.68
N ARG A 532 -9.64 21.39 6.94
CA ARG A 532 -9.65 22.61 7.76
C ARG A 532 -8.25 23.21 7.87
N TRP A 533 -7.27 22.42 8.28
CA TRP A 533 -5.91 22.88 8.53
C TRP A 533 -5.27 23.42 7.24
N SER A 534 -5.52 22.76 6.11
CA SER A 534 -5.05 23.26 4.81
C SER A 534 -5.76 24.54 4.36
N TYR A 535 -7.07 24.64 4.57
CA TYR A 535 -7.87 25.80 4.18
C TYR A 535 -7.48 27.03 4.98
N GLU A 536 -7.44 26.90 6.30
CA GLU A 536 -6.99 27.96 7.21
C GLU A 536 -5.59 28.46 6.81
N SER A 537 -4.69 27.54 6.50
CA SER A 537 -3.31 27.90 6.14
C SER A 537 -3.21 28.60 4.80
N LEU A 538 -3.98 28.18 3.79
CA LEU A 538 -3.92 28.76 2.46
C LEU A 538 -4.60 30.15 2.43
N ILE A 539 -5.68 30.36 3.19
CA ILE A 539 -6.30 31.69 3.39
C ILE A 539 -5.33 32.64 4.10
N ILE A 540 -4.72 32.20 5.22
CA ILE A 540 -3.70 32.99 5.92
C ILE A 540 -2.51 33.26 5.00
N SER A 541 -2.08 32.28 4.20
CA SER A 541 -0.98 32.46 3.27
C SER A 541 -1.31 33.48 2.18
N GLN A 542 -2.53 33.45 1.62
CA GLN A 542 -3.03 34.42 0.64
C GLN A 542 -2.98 35.85 1.17
N ASN A 543 -3.38 36.06 2.43
CA ASN A 543 -3.30 37.36 3.08
C ASN A 543 -1.88 37.74 3.47
N LYS A 544 -1.11 36.85 4.11
CA LYS A 544 0.18 37.21 4.74
C LYS A 544 1.36 37.27 3.77
N TYR A 545 1.42 36.36 2.81
CA TYR A 545 2.60 36.16 1.95
C TYR A 545 2.40 36.68 0.52
N ASN A 546 1.37 37.48 0.26
CA ASN A 546 1.34 38.24 -0.99
C ASN A 546 2.42 39.33 -0.96
N LEU A 547 2.93 39.68 -2.14
CA LEU A 547 4.07 40.59 -2.28
C LEU A 547 3.86 41.90 -1.51
N LEU A 548 2.66 42.49 -1.61
CA LEU A 548 2.34 43.74 -0.94
C LEU A 548 2.37 43.60 0.59
N ASN A 549 1.65 42.64 1.17
CA ASN A 549 1.60 42.44 2.62
C ASN A 549 2.94 41.97 3.20
N GLU A 550 3.74 41.22 2.44
CA GLU A 550 5.10 40.86 2.85
C GLU A 550 5.98 42.12 2.98
N THR A 551 5.94 43.02 1.99
CA THR A 551 6.67 44.29 2.06
C THR A 551 6.18 45.18 3.19
N LEU A 552 4.85 45.33 3.37
CA LEU A 552 4.26 46.10 4.45
C LEU A 552 4.67 45.56 5.83
N THR A 553 4.65 44.23 6.01
CA THR A 553 5.06 43.59 7.27
C THR A 553 6.54 43.81 7.55
N SER A 554 7.40 43.76 6.53
CA SER A 554 8.84 44.06 6.67
C SER A 554 9.09 45.50 7.12
N ILE A 555 8.38 46.45 6.51
CA ILE A 555 8.43 47.87 6.85
C ILE A 555 7.92 48.11 8.27
N GLU A 556 6.80 47.51 8.65
CA GLU A 556 6.24 47.61 10.00
C GLU A 556 7.15 47.03 11.08
N LYS A 557 7.81 45.90 10.81
CA LYS A 557 8.78 45.30 11.72
C LYS A 557 9.98 46.22 11.95
N THR A 558 10.43 46.92 10.91
CA THR A 558 11.52 47.90 11.04
C THR A 558 11.05 49.16 11.77
N LYS A 559 9.85 49.65 11.45
CA LYS A 559 9.18 50.78 12.12
C LYS A 559 9.04 50.53 13.62
N THR A 560 8.50 49.38 14.02
CA THR A 560 8.32 48.99 15.43
C THR A 560 9.66 48.82 16.15
N LYS A 561 10.66 48.21 15.52
CA LYS A 561 12.02 48.09 16.07
C LYS A 561 12.67 49.45 16.35
N LEU A 562 12.44 50.45 15.48
CA LEU A 562 12.95 51.81 15.66
C LEU A 562 12.15 52.58 16.71
N LEU A 563 10.82 52.45 16.73
CA LEU A 563 9.94 53.11 17.72
C LEU A 563 10.16 52.60 19.15
N ASN A 564 10.59 51.35 19.32
CA ASN A 564 10.90 50.78 20.63
C ASN A 564 12.25 51.25 21.23
N LYS A 565 13.04 52.04 20.50
CA LYS A 565 14.29 52.64 21.03
C LYS A 565 13.99 53.90 21.83
N LYS A 566 14.62 54.04 23.01
CA LYS A 566 14.45 55.22 23.89
C LYS A 566 14.93 56.53 23.26
N GLU A 567 16.03 56.51 22.51
CA GLU A 567 16.55 57.65 21.76
C GLU A 567 16.96 57.20 20.35
N LEU A 568 16.59 57.97 19.33
CA LEU A 568 16.95 57.72 17.93
C LEU A 568 18.02 58.70 17.47
N SER A 569 19.09 58.18 16.85
CA SER A 569 20.08 58.98 16.13
C SER A 569 19.47 59.66 14.89
N LYS A 570 20.14 60.68 14.35
CA LYS A 570 19.67 61.42 13.16
C LYS A 570 19.46 60.50 11.95
N SER A 571 20.34 59.51 11.76
CA SER A 571 20.22 58.49 10.71
C SER A 571 19.01 57.58 10.91
N GLU A 572 18.70 57.20 12.16
CA GLU A 572 17.55 56.34 12.46
C GLU A 572 16.22 57.08 12.35
N LYS A 573 16.20 58.38 12.66
CA LYS A 573 15.05 59.25 12.39
C LYS A 573 14.76 59.36 10.89
N ASN A 574 15.79 59.56 10.07
CA ASN A 574 15.66 59.57 8.61
C ASN A 574 15.15 58.21 8.09
N LYS A 575 15.73 57.11 8.58
CA LYS A 575 15.28 55.76 8.23
C LYS A 575 13.82 55.53 8.60
N LEU A 576 13.39 55.97 9.79
CA LEU A 576 12.00 55.89 10.22
C LEU A 576 11.06 56.73 9.32
N SER A 577 11.47 57.92 8.88
CA SER A 577 10.70 58.74 7.94
C SER A 577 10.53 58.03 6.59
N GLN A 578 11.63 57.56 6.00
CA GLN A 578 11.62 56.81 4.74
C GLN A 578 10.69 55.60 4.81
N HIS A 579 10.70 54.85 5.91
CA HIS A 579 9.83 53.69 6.09
C HIS A 579 8.36 54.08 6.28
N LYS A 580 8.04 55.22 6.89
CA LYS A 580 6.66 55.74 6.97
C LYS A 580 6.15 56.18 5.60
N GLU A 581 6.96 56.90 4.85
CA GLU A 581 6.63 57.37 3.51
C GLU A 581 6.43 56.19 2.55
N ALA A 582 7.33 55.20 2.58
CA ALA A 582 7.19 53.99 1.78
C ALA A 582 5.93 53.19 2.13
N TYR A 583 5.57 53.09 3.41
CA TYR A 583 4.34 52.42 3.84
C TYR A 583 3.09 53.07 3.22
N THR A 584 3.00 54.40 3.25
CA THR A 584 1.87 55.12 2.65
C THR A 584 1.88 55.01 1.12
N LEU A 585 3.07 55.11 0.50
CA LEU A 585 3.23 55.00 -0.95
C LEU A 585 2.74 53.65 -1.46
N LEU A 586 3.07 52.54 -0.80
CA LEU A 586 2.75 51.18 -1.25
C LEU A 586 1.26 50.93 -1.50
N PHE A 587 0.36 51.60 -0.78
CA PHE A 587 -1.10 51.51 -1.01
C PHE A 587 -1.59 52.32 -2.22
N GLY A 588 -0.79 53.29 -2.69
CA GLY A 588 -1.13 54.21 -3.77
C GLY A 588 -0.32 54.01 -5.05
N ILE A 589 0.53 52.98 -5.13
CA ILE A 589 1.30 52.68 -6.35
C ILE A 589 0.34 52.27 -7.46
N LYS A 590 0.45 52.97 -8.58
CA LYS A 590 -0.24 52.61 -9.82
C LYS A 590 0.75 52.23 -10.91
N GLY A 591 0.31 51.38 -11.82
CA GLY A 591 1.10 50.98 -12.98
C GLY A 591 0.23 50.62 -14.16
N LYS A 592 0.84 50.61 -15.35
CA LYS A 592 0.15 50.20 -16.58
C LYS A 592 -0.02 48.68 -16.70
N ASP A 593 0.87 47.91 -16.08
CA ASP A 593 0.93 46.45 -16.16
C ASP A 593 1.36 45.85 -14.81
N SER A 594 0.95 44.62 -14.53
CA SER A 594 1.33 43.88 -13.32
C SER A 594 2.84 43.82 -13.10
N ASN A 595 3.61 43.54 -14.16
CA ASN A 595 5.07 43.48 -14.13
C ASN A 595 5.74 44.81 -13.74
N LYS A 596 5.12 45.96 -14.06
CA LYS A 596 5.66 47.28 -13.66
C LYS A 596 5.46 47.52 -12.18
N ILE A 597 4.29 47.17 -11.65
CA ILE A 597 3.98 47.28 -10.21
C ILE A 597 4.93 46.40 -9.40
N ILE A 598 5.15 45.15 -9.82
CA ILE A 598 6.11 44.24 -9.18
C ILE A 598 7.51 44.86 -9.12
N LYS A 599 8.02 45.37 -10.25
CA LYS A 599 9.33 46.03 -10.31
C LYS A 599 9.42 47.28 -9.44
N LEU A 600 8.33 48.05 -9.31
CA LEU A 600 8.30 49.22 -8.44
C LEU A 600 8.40 48.81 -6.97
N ILE A 601 7.64 47.80 -6.54
CA ILE A 601 7.68 47.28 -5.17
C ILE A 601 9.09 46.72 -4.84
N GLU A 602 9.70 45.98 -5.77
CA GLU A 602 11.07 45.47 -5.60
C GLU A 602 12.09 46.61 -5.45
N LYS A 603 12.02 47.65 -6.31
CA LYS A 603 12.90 48.83 -6.21
C LYS A 603 12.73 49.58 -4.90
N ILE A 604 11.50 49.72 -4.41
CA ILE A 604 11.22 50.35 -3.12
C ILE A 604 11.93 49.60 -2.02
N ASN A 605 11.81 48.26 -1.97
CA ASN A 605 12.54 47.45 -1.00
C ASN A 605 14.06 47.65 -1.08
N THR A 606 14.65 47.61 -2.27
CA THR A 606 16.11 47.83 -2.43
C THR A 606 16.53 49.21 -1.93
N SER A 607 15.78 50.27 -2.29
CA SER A 607 16.10 51.64 -1.85
C SER A 607 15.91 51.86 -0.34
N LEU A 608 15.03 51.09 0.31
CA LEU A 608 14.86 51.10 1.76
C LEU A 608 16.03 50.40 2.47
N GLU A 609 16.59 49.35 1.88
CA GLU A 609 17.81 48.69 2.38
C GLU A 609 19.03 49.62 2.28
N ASP A 610 19.17 50.30 1.14
CA ASP A 610 20.25 51.25 0.86
C ASP A 610 20.09 52.60 1.60
N ASN A 611 18.93 52.84 2.24
CA ASN A 611 18.54 54.11 2.89
C ASN A 611 18.53 55.31 1.93
N THR A 612 18.30 55.07 0.64
CA THR A 612 18.24 56.08 -0.44
C THR A 612 16.81 56.38 -0.89
N PHE A 613 15.80 55.76 -0.25
CA PHE A 613 14.40 55.91 -0.61
C PHE A 613 13.93 57.37 -0.58
N ASN A 614 13.25 57.78 -1.65
CA ASN A 614 12.52 59.03 -1.81
C ASN A 614 11.17 58.74 -2.51
N ALA A 615 10.05 59.14 -1.90
CA ALA A 615 8.72 58.80 -2.40
C ALA A 615 8.42 59.38 -3.81
N GLN A 616 9.02 60.52 -4.17
CA GLN A 616 8.76 61.20 -5.45
C GLN A 616 9.19 60.37 -6.67
N ASP A 617 10.20 59.51 -6.51
CA ASP A 617 10.81 58.74 -7.60
C ASP A 617 9.93 57.56 -8.08
N TYR A 618 8.82 57.29 -7.37
CA TYR A 618 8.00 56.11 -7.56
C TYR A 618 6.53 56.41 -7.93
N PHE A 619 6.17 57.69 -8.10
CA PHE A 619 4.86 58.05 -8.64
C PHE A 619 4.82 57.78 -10.14
N VAL A 620 3.96 56.86 -10.55
CA VAL A 620 3.76 56.51 -11.96
C VAL A 620 2.26 56.54 -12.25
N ASP A 621 1.87 57.21 -13.33
CA ASP A 621 0.49 57.17 -13.82
C ASP A 621 0.15 55.79 -14.37
N GLY A 622 -0.99 55.26 -13.94
CA GLY A 622 -1.52 53.97 -14.38
C GLY A 622 -2.93 53.73 -13.85
N ASP A 623 -3.63 52.80 -14.48
CA ASP A 623 -5.02 52.48 -14.15
C ASP A 623 -5.12 51.37 -13.10
N LEU A 624 -4.08 50.53 -12.96
CA LEU A 624 -4.07 49.37 -12.05
C LEU A 624 -3.33 49.72 -10.74
N SER A 625 -3.98 49.49 -9.61
CA SER A 625 -3.40 49.68 -8.27
C SER A 625 -2.66 48.44 -7.75
N SER A 626 -1.65 48.64 -6.91
CA SER A 626 -1.00 47.55 -6.14
C SER A 626 -1.99 46.80 -5.24
N THR A 627 -2.97 47.50 -4.66
CA THR A 627 -4.02 46.91 -3.82
C THR A 627 -4.97 46.05 -4.66
N GLU A 628 -5.34 46.51 -5.85
CA GLU A 628 -6.23 45.80 -6.78
C GLU A 628 -5.62 44.47 -7.26
N LEU A 629 -4.29 44.42 -7.34
CA LEU A 629 -3.54 43.29 -7.87
C LEU A 629 -3.19 42.23 -6.83
N PHE A 630 -2.90 42.62 -5.58
CA PHE A 630 -2.41 41.69 -4.54
C PHE A 630 -3.37 41.44 -3.38
N LEU A 631 -4.34 42.33 -3.12
CA LEU A 631 -5.25 42.23 -1.98
C LEU A 631 -6.63 41.83 -2.43
N ASN A 632 -7.12 40.68 -1.98
CA ASN A 632 -8.51 40.31 -2.15
C ASN A 632 -9.34 40.77 -0.94
N ASN A 633 -10.39 41.56 -1.19
CA ASN A 633 -11.22 42.15 -0.15
C ASN A 633 -11.85 41.08 0.74
N LYS A 634 -12.41 40.02 0.13
CA LYS A 634 -13.08 38.97 0.89
C LYS A 634 -12.13 38.16 1.78
N VAL A 635 -10.92 37.88 1.31
CA VAL A 635 -9.87 37.22 2.11
C VAL A 635 -9.44 38.12 3.28
N ASN A 636 -9.29 39.42 3.03
CA ASN A 636 -8.94 40.38 4.08
C ASN A 636 -10.03 40.46 5.15
N ASP A 637 -11.30 40.56 4.76
CA ASP A 637 -12.44 40.61 5.69
C ASP A 637 -12.44 39.42 6.64
N LEU A 638 -12.19 38.20 6.12
CA LEU A 638 -12.14 36.98 6.93
C LEU A 638 -11.02 37.02 7.97
N ILE A 639 -9.84 37.52 7.59
CA ILE A 639 -8.69 37.64 8.50
C ILE A 639 -8.92 38.74 9.53
N THR A 640 -9.42 39.90 9.11
CA THR A 640 -9.71 41.02 10.01
C THR A 640 -10.82 40.67 10.99
N ALA A 641 -11.85 39.94 10.58
CA ALA A 641 -12.88 39.43 11.49
C ALA A 641 -12.27 38.53 12.58
N ALA A 642 -11.37 37.63 12.21
CA ALA A 642 -10.67 36.79 13.17
C ALA A 642 -9.76 37.58 14.13
N GLU A 643 -9.07 38.62 13.63
CA GLU A 643 -8.23 39.51 14.47
C GLU A 643 -9.07 40.30 15.48
N ILE A 644 -10.21 40.85 15.06
CA ILE A 644 -11.15 41.56 15.94
C ILE A 644 -11.64 40.63 17.06
N GLU A 645 -11.98 39.38 16.75
CA GLU A 645 -12.42 38.40 17.76
C GLU A 645 -11.31 38.04 18.76
N ILE A 646 -10.05 38.02 18.33
CA ILE A 646 -8.90 37.81 19.23
C ILE A 646 -8.72 38.99 20.17
N GLU A 647 -8.94 40.22 19.69
CA GLU A 647 -8.78 41.45 20.47
C GLU A 647 -9.99 41.79 21.35
N ASP A 648 -11.13 41.12 21.16
CA ASP A 648 -12.31 41.34 21.99
C ASP A 648 -12.01 41.05 23.48
N TYR A 649 -11.93 42.13 24.25
CA TYR A 649 -11.59 42.14 25.67
C TYR A 649 -12.54 41.30 26.53
N ARG A 650 -13.77 41.04 26.07
CA ARG A 650 -14.75 40.18 26.78
C ARG A 650 -14.28 38.74 26.94
N ASN A 651 -13.35 38.29 26.09
CA ASN A 651 -12.79 36.93 26.13
C ASN A 651 -11.75 36.73 27.25
N TYR A 652 -11.25 37.81 27.87
CA TYR A 652 -10.12 37.77 28.82
C TYR A 652 -10.49 38.07 30.28
N THR A 653 -11.76 38.35 30.57
CA THR A 653 -12.20 38.83 31.89
C THR A 653 -12.39 37.74 32.95
N ASN A 654 -12.36 36.44 32.58
CA ASN A 654 -12.54 35.34 33.52
C ASN A 654 -11.33 34.38 33.50
N ASN A 655 -10.45 34.53 34.50
CA ASN A 655 -9.31 33.67 34.88
C ASN A 655 -8.16 33.57 33.86
N ASN A 656 -6.93 33.83 34.36
CA ASN A 656 -5.59 33.53 33.80
C ASN A 656 -5.57 32.50 32.66
N SER A 657 -5.98 32.89 31.46
CA SER A 657 -6.05 31.98 30.32
C SER A 657 -5.49 32.65 29.07
N SER A 658 -4.59 31.92 28.43
CA SER A 658 -3.96 32.23 27.13
C SER A 658 -4.98 32.65 26.07
N LYS A 659 -4.58 33.54 25.15
CA LYS A 659 -5.44 33.98 24.02
C LYS A 659 -6.12 32.79 23.35
N PRO A 660 -7.45 32.83 23.13
CA PRO A 660 -8.16 31.71 22.54
C PRO A 660 -7.66 31.44 21.11
N ASN A 661 -7.50 30.17 20.76
CA ASN A 661 -7.16 29.77 19.39
C ASN A 661 -8.41 29.88 18.51
N ILE A 662 -8.55 31.03 17.85
CA ILE A 662 -9.62 31.35 16.90
C ILE A 662 -9.26 30.85 15.50
N PHE A 663 -10.27 30.49 14.71
CA PHE A 663 -10.10 30.09 13.32
C PHE A 663 -9.57 31.26 12.48
N LEU A 664 -8.63 31.01 11.56
CA LEU A 664 -7.98 32.02 10.71
C LEU A 664 -7.06 33.02 11.46
N ALA A 665 -6.81 32.80 12.76
CA ALA A 665 -5.81 33.55 13.51
C ALA A 665 -4.41 33.39 12.89
N LYS A 666 -3.66 34.48 12.71
CA LYS A 666 -2.29 34.45 12.17
C LYS A 666 -1.31 33.71 13.09
N GLU A 667 -1.55 33.76 14.40
CA GLU A 667 -0.75 33.13 15.43
C GLU A 667 -1.64 32.32 16.38
N LYS A 668 -1.12 31.18 16.86
CA LYS A 668 -1.79 30.31 17.82
C LYS A 668 -0.95 30.18 19.09
N THR A 669 -1.61 30.22 20.25
CA THR A 669 -0.97 30.00 21.54
C THR A 669 -1.06 28.51 21.90
N LEU A 670 0.07 27.89 22.24
CA LEU A 670 0.09 26.52 22.77
C LEU A 670 1.07 26.47 23.95
N GLY A 671 0.57 26.17 25.15
CA GLY A 671 1.39 26.10 26.36
C GLY A 671 2.12 27.39 26.73
N GLY A 672 1.53 28.55 26.40
CA GLY A 672 2.11 29.87 26.68
C GLY A 672 3.17 30.35 25.67
N ARG A 673 3.38 29.62 24.57
CA ARG A 673 4.22 30.06 23.44
C ARG A 673 3.37 30.31 22.20
N ASP A 674 3.71 31.36 21.46
CA ASP A 674 3.05 31.74 20.21
C ASP A 674 3.74 31.07 19.02
N PHE A 675 2.94 30.45 18.15
CA PHE A 675 3.39 29.80 16.94
C PHE A 675 2.69 30.40 15.73
N SER A 676 3.42 30.57 14.63
CA SER A 676 2.79 30.89 13.33
C SER A 676 1.82 29.77 12.96
N THR A 677 0.56 30.12 12.70
CA THR A 677 -0.50 29.15 12.37
C THR A 677 -0.11 28.29 11.16
N THR A 678 0.54 28.86 10.15
CA THR A 678 0.98 28.12 8.96
C THR A 678 1.99 27.03 9.29
N ASN A 679 2.95 27.30 10.18
CA ASN A 679 3.99 26.32 10.54
C ASN A 679 3.40 25.20 11.42
N PHE A 680 2.53 25.59 12.36
CA PHE A 680 1.80 24.64 13.19
C PHE A 680 0.94 23.70 12.34
N ASN A 681 0.14 24.26 11.43
CA ASN A 681 -0.75 23.50 10.56
C ASN A 681 0.04 22.58 9.60
N PHE A 682 1.20 23.00 9.09
CA PHE A 682 2.09 22.15 8.30
C PHE A 682 2.57 20.92 9.07
N PHE A 683 2.99 21.12 10.33
CA PHE A 683 3.39 20.02 11.21
C PHE A 683 2.22 19.07 11.48
N VAL A 684 1.02 19.60 11.73
CA VAL A 684 -0.19 18.80 11.95
C VAL A 684 -0.53 17.94 10.73
N LEU A 685 -0.53 18.51 9.51
CA LEU A 685 -0.78 17.75 8.28
C LEU A 685 0.29 16.66 8.05
N SER A 686 1.55 16.97 8.32
CA SER A 686 2.64 15.99 8.24
C SER A 686 2.43 14.83 9.23
N LEU A 687 1.97 15.14 10.44
CA LEU A 687 1.63 14.13 11.44
C LEU A 687 0.45 13.25 11.00
N PHE A 688 -0.58 13.81 10.36
CA PHE A 688 -1.68 13.03 9.78
C PHE A 688 -1.19 12.00 8.76
N ILE A 689 -0.27 12.39 7.88
CA ILE A 689 0.34 11.48 6.89
C ILE A 689 1.04 10.33 7.61
N ILE A 690 1.90 10.64 8.59
CA ILE A 690 2.67 9.64 9.33
C ILE A 690 1.75 8.67 10.08
N ILE A 691 0.74 9.19 10.80
CA ILE A 691 -0.22 8.37 11.55
C ILE A 691 -1.00 7.45 10.60
N SER A 692 -1.47 7.98 9.47
CA SER A 692 -2.20 7.21 8.46
C SER A 692 -1.34 6.09 7.87
N MET A 693 -0.06 6.35 7.59
CA MET A 693 0.88 5.34 7.11
C MET A 693 1.18 4.26 8.17
N ILE A 694 1.34 4.65 9.44
CA ILE A 694 1.53 3.70 10.55
C ILE A 694 0.29 2.80 10.68
N LEU A 695 -0.91 3.38 10.64
CA LEU A 695 -2.17 2.65 10.72
C LEU A 695 -2.34 1.70 9.53
N THR A 696 -1.97 2.13 8.33
CA THR A 696 -1.94 1.28 7.13
C THR A 696 -1.02 0.07 7.36
N GLY A 697 0.16 0.30 7.94
CA GLY A 697 1.11 -0.75 8.30
C GLY A 697 0.58 -1.73 9.34
N THR A 698 -0.10 -1.25 10.39
CA THR A 698 -0.66 -2.12 11.43
C THR A 698 -1.83 -2.96 10.90
N VAL A 699 -2.73 -2.37 10.10
CA VAL A 699 -3.82 -3.08 9.44
C VAL A 699 -3.28 -4.16 8.52
N LEU A 700 -2.32 -3.82 7.66
CA LEU A 700 -1.73 -4.77 6.72
C LEU A 700 -0.98 -5.89 7.45
N ARG A 701 -0.25 -5.58 8.54
CA ARG A 701 0.44 -6.58 9.35
C ARG A 701 -0.53 -7.55 10.03
N LYS A 702 -1.63 -7.04 10.60
CA LYS A 702 -2.67 -7.87 11.22
C LYS A 702 -3.30 -8.79 10.18
N LYS A 703 -3.60 -8.26 9.01
CA LYS A 703 -4.18 -9.00 7.91
C LYS A 703 -3.24 -10.07 7.32
N ILE A 704 -1.96 -9.76 7.10
CA ILE A 704 -0.94 -10.71 6.57
C ILE A 704 -0.60 -11.84 7.57
N ASN A 705 -0.69 -11.54 8.87
CA ASN A 705 -0.43 -12.50 9.95
C ASN A 705 -1.67 -13.24 10.45
N SER A 706 -2.86 -12.87 9.97
CA SER A 706 -4.07 -13.61 10.30
C SER A 706 -4.01 -15.01 9.67
N TYR A 707 -4.23 -16.04 10.48
CA TYR A 707 -4.39 -17.44 10.05
C TYR A 707 -5.71 -17.68 9.32
N SER A 708 -6.65 -16.73 9.42
CA SER A 708 -7.88 -16.80 8.66
C SER A 708 -7.56 -16.50 7.20
N GLY A 709 -7.98 -17.37 6.28
CA GLY A 709 -7.95 -17.15 4.83
C GLY A 709 -8.65 -15.87 4.35
N GLN A 710 -9.09 -14.97 5.25
CA GLN A 710 -9.61 -13.63 4.98
C GLN A 710 -8.62 -12.72 4.24
N PHE A 711 -7.32 -13.08 4.20
CA PHE A 711 -6.32 -12.38 3.38
C PHE A 711 -6.24 -12.88 1.93
N ILE A 712 -6.88 -14.00 1.59
CA ILE A 712 -6.97 -14.48 0.21
C ILE A 712 -8.30 -14.01 -0.36
#